data_AF-A0A6J1ESM0-F1
#
_entry.id   AF-A0A6J1ESM0-F1
#
_cell.length_a   1.000
_cell.length_b   1.000
_cell.length_c   1.000
_cell.angle_alpha   90.00
_cell.angle_beta   90.00
_cell.angle_gamma   90.00
#
_symmetry.space_group_name_H-M   'P 1'
#
loop_
_entity.id
_entity.type
_entity.pdbx_description
1 polymer ?
#
loop_
_entity_poly.entity_id
_entity_poly.type
_entity_poly.pdbx_seq_one_letter_code
_entity_poly.pdbx_strand_id
1 'polypeptide(L)'
;MISRSYTNLLDLASGNFPAMEVKRKRFPRIMTVPGDVGELDDDQAYSVTSENPSSISSDRMIIVANQLPLRAKRRENDNSWSFNWNEDSLLLQLKSGLPEDMEILYVGSLKVDIQPDEQDEVSQVLLEKFKCIPTFLPPHVLEKFYDGFCKRHLWPLFHYMLPYSADQKGRFDRSMWEAYVSANKLFFQKVVEVINPDDDYIWIHDYHLMVMPTFLRRRFNRVKMGFFLHSPFPSSEIYRTLPVREEILKALLNSDIIGFHTFDYARHFLSCCSRMLGLEYQSKRGYLGLEYYGRTIGIKIMPVGIHMTRIESVMRLADKDVKTRELTQQFAGKTVLLGVDDMDIFKGINLKLLAMEQVLEQHPKWQGKAVLVQIVNPARGKGRDLEEIEDEIKESCRRINKEYGDSGYEPIVLLDRHVPITERVAYYSIAECVVVTAVRDGMNLTPYEYVVCRQGISSQESSNFHGPKKSMLVISEFIGCSPSLSGAFRINPWNVERTAEALNEAISMADTEKQLRHEKHYRYVATHDVAYWSRSFLQDMERTCSDHFRRRCWGIGFSFGFRVVALDPNFRKLSVDSILSAYSKAESRAILLDYDGTVMPQNSINKSPSQQVISILNTLCADSKNVVFIVSGRGRDSLSKWFRPCKKLGIAAEHGYLLRQSQDVEWKICGQSSDFGWMQIAEPVMNLYTEATDGSSIERKESALVWQYRDADPGFGSSQAKEMLDHLESVLANEPVAVKSGQFIVEVKPQGVTKGLVAEKIFSTMAEEGKLADFVLCIGDDRSDEDMFEIIGNALSSNILSPSTSVFACTVGQKPSKAKYYLDDTAEVISMLEYLAEASSPLPSSDNDDGENAS
;
A
#
# COMPACT_ATOMS: atom_id res chain seq x y z
N MET A 1 15.88 -23.82 -40.70
CA MET A 1 14.54 -24.15 -41.20
C MET A 1 13.51 -23.52 -40.28
N ILE A 2 12.71 -22.61 -40.85
CA ILE A 2 11.31 -22.21 -40.54
C ILE A 2 11.03 -21.83 -39.06
N SER A 3 10.77 -20.58 -38.61
CA SER A 3 10.02 -19.40 -39.11
C SER A 3 8.78 -19.11 -38.24
N ARG A 4 8.57 -17.81 -37.92
CA ARG A 4 7.38 -17.09 -37.42
C ARG A 4 7.12 -17.14 -35.90
N SER A 5 6.85 -16.04 -35.20
CA SER A 5 6.73 -14.62 -35.57
C SER A 5 6.66 -13.79 -34.28
N TYR A 6 7.60 -12.87 -34.09
CA TYR A 6 7.45 -11.75 -33.18
C TYR A 6 6.51 -10.73 -33.83
N THR A 7 5.34 -10.50 -33.23
CA THR A 7 4.44 -9.40 -33.62
C THR A 7 4.25 -8.46 -32.44
N ASN A 8 4.92 -7.31 -32.57
CA ASN A 8 4.58 -5.96 -32.12
C ASN A 8 4.09 -5.73 -30.68
N LEU A 9 5.06 -5.48 -29.79
CA LEU A 9 4.92 -4.73 -28.53
C LEU A 9 4.91 -3.19 -28.73
N LEU A 10 4.95 -2.72 -29.99
CA LEU A 10 5.00 -1.30 -30.36
C LEU A 10 3.62 -0.64 -30.52
N ASP A 11 2.51 -1.40 -30.54
CA ASP A 11 1.16 -0.85 -30.77
C ASP A 11 0.48 -0.26 -29.53
N LEU A 12 1.18 -0.22 -28.39
CA LEU A 12 0.77 0.62 -27.24
C LEU A 12 1.40 2.04 -27.31
N ALA A 13 2.24 2.32 -28.31
CA ALA A 13 3.02 3.55 -28.43
C ALA A 13 2.72 4.43 -29.67
N SER A 14 1.90 3.98 -30.63
CA SER A 14 1.63 4.71 -31.89
C SER A 14 0.25 5.39 -31.87
N GLY A 15 0.18 6.55 -31.22
CA GLY A 15 -0.96 7.46 -31.36
C GLY A 15 -0.97 8.18 -32.72
N ASN A 16 -1.48 7.53 -33.78
CA ASN A 16 -1.78 8.19 -35.06
C ASN A 16 -2.79 7.38 -35.89
N PHE A 17 -4.00 7.91 -36.13
CA PHE A 17 -4.90 7.61 -37.27
C PHE A 17 -6.02 8.68 -37.38
N PRO A 18 -6.63 8.87 -38.57
CA PRO A 18 -6.58 10.11 -39.35
C PRO A 18 -7.63 11.17 -38.98
N ALA A 19 -7.31 12.41 -39.36
CA ALA A 19 -8.14 13.60 -39.18
C ALA A 19 -9.58 13.44 -39.70
N MET A 20 -10.56 13.66 -38.82
CA MET A 20 -11.90 14.12 -39.20
C MET A 20 -12.14 15.52 -38.63
N GLU A 21 -12.77 16.34 -39.45
CA GLU A 21 -12.80 17.80 -39.43
C GLU A 21 -13.28 18.43 -38.12
N VAL A 22 -12.39 19.17 -37.46
CA VAL A 22 -12.75 20.07 -36.35
C VAL A 22 -13.03 21.46 -36.91
N LYS A 23 -14.31 21.87 -36.88
CA LYS A 23 -14.69 23.29 -37.01
C LYS A 23 -14.10 24.09 -35.85
N ARG A 24 -13.21 25.03 -36.19
CA ARG A 24 -12.55 25.97 -35.27
C ARG A 24 -13.55 26.80 -34.47
N LYS A 25 -13.38 26.84 -33.13
CA LYS A 25 -13.64 28.04 -32.32
C LYS A 25 -12.43 28.31 -31.42
N ARG A 26 -11.91 29.54 -31.51
CA ARG A 26 -10.75 30.10 -30.79
C ARG A 26 -11.18 30.66 -29.45
N PHE A 27 -10.42 30.39 -28.37
CA PHE A 27 -10.16 31.31 -27.24
C PHE A 27 -8.79 30.97 -26.60
N PRO A 28 -8.14 31.90 -25.87
CA PRO A 28 -6.72 32.19 -26.04
C PRO A 28 -5.79 31.31 -25.19
N ARG A 29 -4.68 30.89 -25.80
CA ARG A 29 -3.54 30.22 -25.16
C ARG A 29 -2.62 31.27 -24.51
N ILE A 30 -2.32 31.10 -23.23
CA ILE A 30 -1.11 31.66 -22.62
C ILE A 30 0.04 30.71 -22.97
N MET A 31 1.09 31.25 -23.57
CA MET A 31 2.29 30.51 -23.97
C MET A 31 3.19 30.28 -22.75
N THR A 32 3.65 29.04 -22.57
CA THR A 32 4.89 28.76 -21.85
C THR A 32 5.87 28.16 -22.84
N VAL A 33 6.93 28.91 -23.13
CA VAL A 33 8.11 28.47 -23.90
C VAL A 33 9.13 27.94 -22.89
N PRO A 34 9.86 26.85 -23.18
CA PRO A 34 10.85 26.29 -22.27
C PRO A 34 12.16 27.07 -22.36
N GLY A 35 12.75 27.43 -21.23
CA GLY A 35 14.05 28.08 -21.13
C GLY A 35 14.87 27.50 -19.99
N ASP A 36 16.11 27.13 -20.31
CA ASP A 36 17.18 26.75 -19.38
C ASP A 36 17.32 27.78 -18.25
N VAL A 37 17.43 27.30 -17.01
CA VAL A 37 17.82 28.14 -15.87
C VAL A 37 19.25 27.78 -15.51
N GLY A 38 20.17 28.60 -16.00
CA GLY A 38 21.50 28.76 -15.41
C GLY A 38 21.40 29.53 -14.09
N GLU A 39 22.22 29.13 -13.13
CA GLU A 39 22.46 29.81 -11.86
C GLU A 39 22.86 31.26 -12.07
N LEU A 40 22.18 32.20 -11.41
CA LEU A 40 22.78 33.45 -10.92
C LEU A 40 22.03 33.93 -9.68
N ASP A 41 22.80 34.13 -8.60
CA ASP A 41 22.47 35.00 -7.46
C ASP A 41 22.09 36.40 -7.97
N ASP A 42 21.03 37.00 -7.41
CA ASP A 42 21.03 38.43 -7.14
C ASP A 42 20.00 38.81 -6.07
N ASP A 43 20.53 39.27 -4.94
CA ASP A 43 19.83 40.00 -3.91
C ASP A 43 19.38 41.38 -4.45
N GLN A 44 18.16 41.80 -4.08
CA GLN A 44 17.58 43.14 -4.23
C GLN A 44 17.03 43.57 -5.61
N ALA A 45 15.71 43.44 -5.79
CA ALA A 45 14.91 44.45 -6.50
C ALA A 45 13.45 44.49 -5.97
N TYR A 46 13.04 45.66 -5.46
CA TYR A 46 11.68 45.97 -5.03
C TYR A 46 10.77 46.43 -6.19
N SER A 47 9.46 46.22 -6.00
CA SER A 47 8.28 46.73 -6.74
C SER A 47 7.85 45.90 -7.96
N VAL A 48 6.56 45.58 -8.17
CA VAL A 48 5.32 46.31 -7.86
C VAL A 48 4.24 45.32 -7.42
N THR A 49 3.61 45.60 -6.28
CA THR A 49 2.45 44.88 -5.74
C THR A 49 1.21 45.10 -6.61
N SER A 50 0.67 44.01 -7.20
CA SER A 50 -0.75 43.98 -7.56
C SER A 50 -1.55 43.65 -6.31
N GLU A 51 -2.26 44.63 -5.79
CA GLU A 51 -3.30 44.44 -4.77
C GLU A 51 -4.47 43.68 -5.39
N ASN A 52 -4.37 42.35 -5.41
CA ASN A 52 -5.55 41.50 -5.21
C ASN A 52 -5.27 40.77 -3.89
N PRO A 53 -6.18 40.80 -2.91
CA PRO A 53 -6.01 39.98 -1.73
C PRO A 53 -5.90 38.53 -2.21
N SER A 54 -4.72 37.93 -2.01
CA SER A 54 -4.52 36.51 -2.14
C SER A 54 -5.66 35.84 -1.39
N SER A 55 -6.57 35.20 -2.13
CA SER A 55 -7.55 34.30 -1.53
C SER A 55 -6.75 33.34 -0.66
N ILE A 56 -7.03 33.35 0.64
CA ILE A 56 -6.51 32.38 1.60
C ILE A 56 -6.55 31.02 0.90
N SER A 57 -5.39 30.42 0.62
CA SER A 57 -5.31 29.15 -0.10
C SER A 57 -5.89 28.07 0.82
N SER A 58 -7.20 27.86 0.74
CA SER A 58 -7.84 26.74 1.40
C SER A 58 -7.35 25.47 0.72
N ASP A 59 -6.80 24.53 1.49
CA ASP A 59 -6.50 23.19 0.98
C ASP A 59 -7.74 22.61 0.31
N ARG A 60 -7.54 21.86 -0.78
CA ARG A 60 -8.63 21.30 -1.58
C ARG A 60 -8.48 19.80 -1.74
N MET A 61 -9.60 19.10 -1.66
CA MET A 61 -9.69 17.64 -1.79
C MET A 61 -10.48 17.26 -3.04
N ILE A 62 -9.88 16.46 -3.90
CA ILE A 62 -10.52 15.86 -5.07
C ILE A 62 -10.85 14.40 -4.75
N ILE A 63 -12.12 14.11 -4.55
CA ILE A 63 -12.63 12.76 -4.31
C ILE A 63 -12.94 12.13 -5.67
N VAL A 64 -12.29 11.00 -5.96
CA VAL A 64 -12.45 10.29 -7.24
C VAL A 64 -13.04 8.90 -6.99
N ALA A 65 -14.16 8.60 -7.61
CA ALA A 65 -14.82 7.31 -7.48
C ALA A 65 -15.53 6.92 -8.78
N ASN A 66 -15.92 5.65 -8.92
CA ASN A 66 -16.65 5.19 -10.09
C ASN A 66 -17.93 6.01 -10.35
N GLN A 67 -18.66 6.39 -9.30
CA GLN A 67 -19.94 7.09 -9.41
C GLN A 67 -19.94 8.38 -8.58
N LEU A 68 -20.52 9.44 -9.14
CA LEU A 68 -20.77 10.68 -8.41
C LEU A 68 -21.80 10.47 -7.28
N PRO A 69 -21.71 11.25 -6.19
CA PRO A 69 -22.70 11.24 -5.11
C PRO A 69 -24.03 11.93 -5.50
N LEU A 70 -24.53 11.70 -6.71
CA LEU A 70 -25.71 12.36 -7.26
C LEU A 70 -26.78 11.35 -7.70
N ARG A 71 -28.04 11.79 -7.62
CA ARG A 71 -29.19 11.17 -8.29
C ARG A 71 -29.54 12.03 -9.49
N ALA A 72 -29.56 11.42 -10.67
CA ALA A 72 -29.95 12.06 -11.91
C ALA A 72 -31.29 11.48 -12.38
N LYS A 73 -32.22 12.35 -12.80
CA LYS A 73 -33.50 11.96 -13.41
C LYS A 73 -33.83 12.90 -14.55
N ARG A 74 -34.30 12.34 -15.67
CA ARG A 74 -34.86 13.14 -16.77
C ARG A 74 -36.28 13.54 -16.42
N ARG A 75 -36.62 14.82 -16.59
CA ARG A 75 -37.98 15.35 -16.35
C ARG A 75 -38.88 15.03 -17.53
N GLU A 76 -40.10 14.58 -17.25
CA GLU A 76 -41.09 14.23 -18.28
C GLU A 76 -41.64 15.46 -19.02
N ASN A 77 -41.65 16.63 -18.37
CA ASN A 77 -42.35 17.82 -18.89
C ASN A 77 -41.54 18.61 -19.93
N ASP A 78 -40.22 18.73 -19.74
CA ASP A 78 -39.33 19.57 -20.56
C ASP A 78 -38.13 18.80 -21.12
N ASN A 79 -38.08 17.48 -20.89
CA ASN A 79 -36.98 16.57 -21.27
C ASN A 79 -35.61 16.95 -20.67
N SER A 80 -35.57 17.88 -19.71
CA SER A 80 -34.33 18.38 -19.08
C SER A 80 -33.86 17.47 -17.94
N TRP A 81 -32.59 17.61 -17.57
CA TRP A 81 -31.99 16.85 -16.48
C TRP A 81 -32.22 17.51 -15.12
N SER A 82 -32.61 16.70 -14.13
CA SER A 82 -32.68 17.09 -12.73
C SER A 82 -31.66 16.31 -11.90
N PHE A 83 -30.89 17.04 -11.10
CA PHE A 83 -29.83 16.49 -10.26
C PHE A 83 -30.08 16.84 -8.80
N ASN A 84 -29.88 15.88 -7.91
CA ASN A 84 -29.93 16.08 -6.46
C ASN A 84 -28.81 15.28 -5.79
N TRP A 85 -28.35 15.74 -4.63
CA TRP A 85 -27.43 14.98 -3.81
C TRP A 85 -28.01 13.62 -3.43
N ASN A 86 -27.18 12.59 -3.50
CA ASN A 86 -27.47 11.31 -2.89
C ASN A 86 -26.99 11.35 -1.43
N GLU A 87 -27.85 11.80 -0.53
CA GLU A 87 -27.60 11.93 0.91
C GLU A 87 -27.15 10.62 1.58
N ASP A 88 -27.45 9.48 0.95
CA ASP A 88 -27.10 8.14 1.44
C ASP A 88 -25.74 7.65 0.87
N SER A 89 -25.05 8.48 0.08
CA SER A 89 -23.74 8.18 -0.47
C SER A 89 -22.64 8.38 0.57
N LEU A 90 -21.83 7.33 0.80
CA LEU A 90 -20.64 7.41 1.63
C LEU A 90 -19.69 8.55 1.20
N LEU A 91 -19.54 8.74 -0.11
CA LEU A 91 -18.66 9.77 -0.69
C LEU A 91 -19.13 11.19 -0.38
N LEU A 92 -20.44 11.39 -0.22
CA LEU A 92 -20.97 12.68 0.22
C LEU A 92 -20.77 12.83 1.74
N GLN A 93 -21.11 11.78 2.48
CA GLN A 93 -21.08 11.77 3.94
C GLN A 93 -19.68 11.96 4.51
N LEU A 94 -18.62 11.54 3.82
CA LEU A 94 -17.24 11.73 4.27
C LEU A 94 -16.81 13.19 4.37
N LYS A 95 -17.53 14.12 3.72
CA LYS A 95 -17.31 15.56 3.86
C LYS A 95 -17.37 16.00 5.33
N SER A 96 -18.16 15.34 6.18
CA SER A 96 -18.33 15.74 7.59
C SER A 96 -17.09 15.56 8.47
N GLY A 97 -16.09 14.79 8.03
CA GLY A 97 -14.82 14.67 8.74
C GLY A 97 -13.69 15.53 8.20
N LEU A 98 -13.90 16.20 7.06
CA LEU A 98 -12.93 17.12 6.46
C LEU A 98 -13.08 18.53 7.06
N PRO A 99 -12.03 19.37 7.03
CA PRO A 99 -12.11 20.77 7.48
C PRO A 99 -13.25 21.54 6.79
N GLU A 100 -13.93 22.44 7.51
CA GLU A 100 -15.09 23.17 6.98
C GLU A 100 -14.72 24.12 5.83
N ASP A 101 -13.49 24.64 5.85
CA ASP A 101 -12.91 25.54 4.86
C ASP A 101 -12.27 24.81 3.67
N MET A 102 -12.09 23.49 3.74
CA MET A 102 -11.53 22.70 2.64
C MET A 102 -12.54 22.60 1.48
N GLU A 103 -12.15 23.08 0.29
CA GLU A 103 -12.97 22.90 -0.91
C GLU A 103 -12.94 21.42 -1.32
N ILE A 104 -14.10 20.86 -1.69
CA ILE A 104 -14.22 19.46 -2.11
C ILE A 104 -14.80 19.40 -3.52
N LEU A 105 -14.07 18.72 -4.41
CA LEU A 105 -14.51 18.40 -5.75
C LEU A 105 -14.76 16.90 -5.88
N TYR A 106 -15.79 16.51 -6.63
CA TYR A 106 -16.12 15.11 -6.88
C TYR A 106 -15.93 14.76 -8.35
N VAL A 107 -15.14 13.73 -8.66
CA VAL A 107 -14.96 13.20 -10.01
C VAL A 107 -15.56 11.79 -10.06
N GLY A 108 -16.49 11.56 -11.00
CA GLY A 108 -17.23 10.30 -11.07
C GLY A 108 -18.11 10.16 -12.31
N SER A 109 -18.63 8.96 -12.60
CA SER A 109 -19.67 8.78 -13.62
C SER A 109 -21.08 8.98 -13.05
N LEU A 110 -22.07 9.25 -13.90
CA LEU A 110 -23.48 9.25 -13.53
C LEU A 110 -24.09 7.85 -13.72
N LYS A 111 -25.15 7.54 -12.96
CA LYS A 111 -25.91 6.27 -13.10
C LYS A 111 -26.87 6.26 -14.30
N VAL A 112 -26.76 7.25 -15.18
CA VAL A 112 -27.61 7.45 -16.35
C VAL A 112 -26.72 7.75 -17.55
N ASP A 113 -27.19 7.37 -18.74
CA ASP A 113 -26.51 7.70 -19.99
C ASP A 113 -26.90 9.12 -20.43
N ILE A 114 -25.90 9.96 -20.71
CA ILE A 114 -26.08 11.34 -21.17
C ILE A 114 -25.59 11.42 -22.61
N GLN A 115 -26.46 11.89 -23.51
CA GLN A 115 -26.13 11.96 -24.94
C GLN A 115 -25.00 12.97 -25.19
N PRO A 116 -24.09 12.71 -26.15
CA PRO A 116 -22.90 13.54 -26.37
C PRO A 116 -23.17 15.04 -26.57
N ASP A 117 -24.31 15.40 -27.16
CA ASP A 117 -24.75 16.78 -27.37
C ASP A 117 -25.22 17.49 -26.09
N GLU A 118 -25.62 16.74 -25.05
CA GLU A 118 -26.04 17.27 -23.74
C GLU A 118 -24.88 17.31 -22.72
N GLN A 119 -23.74 16.67 -23.00
CA GLN A 119 -22.67 16.45 -22.02
C GLN A 119 -22.01 17.74 -21.52
N ASP A 120 -21.82 18.74 -22.38
CA ASP A 120 -21.19 20.01 -22.00
C ASP A 120 -22.08 20.80 -21.04
N GLU A 121 -23.38 20.91 -21.34
CA GLU A 121 -24.36 21.59 -20.49
C GLU A 121 -24.47 20.90 -19.13
N VAL A 122 -24.59 19.56 -19.13
CA VAL A 122 -24.64 18.78 -17.89
C VAL A 122 -23.36 18.98 -17.07
N SER A 123 -22.19 18.97 -17.70
CA SER A 123 -20.90 19.19 -17.00
C SER A 123 -20.84 20.56 -16.33
N GLN A 124 -21.29 21.61 -17.02
CA GLN A 124 -21.31 22.96 -16.47
C GLN A 124 -22.27 23.05 -15.27
N VAL A 125 -23.49 22.52 -15.40
CA VAL A 125 -24.48 22.51 -14.32
C VAL A 125 -23.96 21.76 -13.09
N LEU A 126 -23.32 20.61 -13.29
CA LEU A 126 -22.79 19.80 -12.20
C LEU A 126 -21.60 20.46 -11.50
N LEU A 127 -20.71 21.12 -12.25
CA LEU A 127 -19.57 21.83 -11.68
C LEU A 127 -20.03 23.05 -10.85
N GLU A 128 -20.92 23.88 -11.41
CA GLU A 128 -21.36 25.12 -10.77
C GLU A 128 -22.22 24.87 -9.53
N LYS A 129 -23.17 23.93 -9.60
CA LYS A 129 -24.15 23.70 -8.52
C LYS A 129 -23.70 22.66 -7.50
N PHE A 130 -22.91 21.68 -7.93
CA PHE A 130 -22.57 20.52 -7.11
C PHE A 130 -21.07 20.29 -6.95
N LYS A 131 -20.20 21.09 -7.60
CA LYS A 131 -18.75 20.85 -7.57
C LYS A 131 -18.38 19.43 -8.05
N CYS A 132 -19.19 18.90 -8.97
CA CYS A 132 -19.07 17.56 -9.52
C CYS A 132 -18.59 17.63 -10.97
N ILE A 133 -17.60 16.82 -11.31
CA ILE A 133 -17.02 16.68 -12.63
C ILE A 133 -17.45 15.30 -13.17
N PRO A 134 -18.40 15.25 -14.12
CA PRO A 134 -18.85 13.99 -14.68
C PRO A 134 -17.80 13.38 -15.61
N THR A 135 -17.58 12.08 -15.46
CA THR A 135 -16.80 11.24 -16.37
C THR A 135 -17.77 10.45 -17.24
N PHE A 136 -17.94 10.86 -18.49
CA PHE A 136 -18.73 10.14 -19.47
C PHE A 136 -17.88 9.02 -20.08
N LEU A 137 -18.32 7.78 -19.89
CA LEU A 137 -17.65 6.60 -20.43
C LEU A 137 -18.40 6.17 -21.70
N PRO A 138 -17.71 5.97 -22.84
CA PRO A 138 -18.34 5.43 -24.04
C PRO A 138 -19.00 4.07 -23.71
N PRO A 139 -20.21 3.76 -24.25
CA PRO A 139 -20.95 2.56 -23.86
C PRO A 139 -20.15 1.26 -23.99
N HIS A 140 -19.37 1.12 -25.08
CA HIS A 140 -18.51 -0.05 -25.32
C HIS A 140 -17.35 -0.19 -24.31
N VAL A 141 -16.87 0.93 -23.75
CA VAL A 141 -15.87 0.92 -22.67
C VAL A 141 -16.56 0.59 -21.36
N LEU A 142 -17.67 1.25 -21.05
CA LEU A 142 -18.42 1.07 -19.80
C LEU A 142 -18.81 -0.39 -19.57
N GLU A 143 -19.37 -1.06 -20.58
CA GLU A 143 -19.77 -2.46 -20.48
C GLU A 143 -18.57 -3.38 -20.15
N LYS A 144 -17.47 -3.27 -20.90
CA LYS A 144 -16.28 -4.09 -20.70
C LYS A 144 -15.51 -3.75 -19.42
N PHE A 145 -15.53 -2.49 -19.00
CA PHE A 145 -14.90 -2.01 -17.78
C PHE A 145 -15.68 -2.46 -16.54
N TYR A 146 -16.96 -2.09 -16.46
CA TYR A 146 -17.76 -2.23 -15.25
C TYR A 146 -18.36 -3.64 -15.16
N ASP A 147 -19.20 -4.04 -16.11
CA ASP A 147 -19.81 -5.37 -16.09
C ASP A 147 -18.77 -6.47 -16.43
N GLY A 148 -17.81 -6.18 -17.30
CA GLY A 148 -16.70 -7.08 -17.64
C GLY A 148 -15.65 -7.17 -16.53
N PHE A 149 -14.63 -6.32 -16.56
CA PHE A 149 -13.48 -6.45 -15.67
C PHE A 149 -13.81 -6.29 -14.19
N CYS A 150 -14.60 -5.27 -13.81
CA CYS A 150 -14.93 -5.01 -12.41
C CYS A 150 -15.84 -6.11 -11.84
N LYS A 151 -16.98 -6.39 -12.47
CA LYS A 151 -18.00 -7.31 -11.89
C LYS A 151 -17.80 -8.79 -12.21
N ARG A 152 -17.14 -9.16 -13.32
CA ARG A 152 -16.88 -10.58 -13.65
C ARG A 152 -15.47 -11.06 -13.29
N HIS A 153 -14.50 -10.17 -13.11
CA HIS A 153 -13.13 -10.56 -12.73
C HIS A 153 -12.73 -10.08 -11.32
N LEU A 154 -12.67 -8.77 -11.07
CA LEU A 154 -12.19 -8.26 -9.79
C LEU A 154 -13.11 -8.60 -8.62
N TRP A 155 -14.42 -8.36 -8.78
CA TRP A 155 -15.39 -8.58 -7.71
C TRP A 155 -15.42 -10.04 -7.23
N PRO A 156 -15.55 -11.07 -8.09
CA PRO A 156 -15.50 -12.45 -7.64
C PRO A 156 -14.14 -12.82 -7.03
N LEU A 157 -13.04 -12.38 -7.65
CA LEU A 157 -11.70 -12.69 -7.15
C LEU A 157 -11.45 -12.13 -5.75
N PHE A 158 -11.84 -10.88 -5.51
CA PHE A 158 -11.68 -10.23 -4.21
C PHE A 158 -12.59 -10.84 -3.14
N HIS A 159 -13.65 -11.53 -3.55
CA HIS A 159 -14.55 -12.29 -2.69
C HIS A 159 -14.24 -13.81 -2.68
N TYR A 160 -13.00 -14.18 -3.00
CA TYR A 160 -12.47 -15.56 -2.89
C TYR A 160 -13.13 -16.58 -3.83
N MET A 161 -13.77 -16.11 -4.90
CA MET A 161 -14.22 -16.97 -5.99
C MET A 161 -13.12 -17.10 -7.03
N LEU A 162 -12.58 -18.32 -7.17
CA LEU A 162 -11.61 -18.63 -8.22
C LEU A 162 -12.28 -18.54 -9.60
N PRO A 163 -11.53 -18.18 -10.66
CA PRO A 163 -12.03 -18.08 -12.03
C PRO A 163 -12.21 -19.48 -12.68
N TYR A 164 -12.84 -20.41 -11.97
CA TYR A 164 -13.18 -21.73 -12.48
C TYR A 164 -14.64 -21.73 -12.95
N SER A 165 -14.85 -21.99 -14.24
CA SER A 165 -16.18 -22.29 -14.78
C SER A 165 -16.06 -23.36 -15.85
N ALA A 166 -17.01 -24.29 -15.85
CA ALA A 166 -17.13 -25.34 -16.86
C ALA A 166 -17.41 -24.78 -18.28
N ASP A 167 -17.99 -23.58 -18.38
CA ASP A 167 -18.51 -23.00 -19.62
C ASP A 167 -17.58 -21.97 -20.31
N GLN A 168 -16.30 -21.93 -19.93
CA GLN A 168 -15.28 -20.95 -20.40
C GLN A 168 -15.55 -19.47 -20.08
N LYS A 169 -16.70 -19.07 -19.51
CA LYS A 169 -17.00 -17.67 -19.11
C LYS A 169 -16.08 -17.13 -18.01
N GLY A 170 -15.26 -18.01 -17.42
CA GLY A 170 -14.23 -17.77 -16.40
C GLY A 170 -12.94 -17.11 -16.89
N ARG A 171 -12.60 -17.25 -18.18
CA ARG A 171 -11.25 -16.95 -18.70
C ARG A 171 -10.96 -15.45 -18.74
N PHE A 172 -9.72 -15.10 -18.45
CA PHE A 172 -9.25 -13.71 -18.54
C PHE A 172 -9.32 -13.20 -19.99
N ASP A 173 -10.03 -12.09 -20.19
CA ASP A 173 -10.08 -11.37 -21.46
C ASP A 173 -9.21 -10.10 -21.39
N ARG A 174 -8.18 -10.06 -22.23
CA ARG A 174 -7.28 -8.90 -22.38
C ARG A 174 -8.05 -7.63 -22.76
N SER A 175 -9.10 -7.73 -23.56
CA SER A 175 -9.89 -6.58 -24.01
C SER A 175 -10.66 -5.92 -22.87
N MET A 176 -11.06 -6.69 -21.84
CA MET A 176 -11.69 -6.15 -20.63
C MET A 176 -10.67 -5.39 -19.77
N TRP A 177 -9.44 -5.90 -19.66
CA TRP A 177 -8.34 -5.18 -19.01
C TRP A 177 -8.02 -3.87 -19.73
N GLU A 178 -7.95 -3.88 -21.07
CA GLU A 178 -7.71 -2.67 -21.86
C GLU A 178 -8.84 -1.63 -21.69
N ALA A 179 -10.10 -2.07 -21.62
CA ALA A 179 -11.22 -1.21 -21.29
C ALA A 179 -11.11 -0.65 -19.86
N TYR A 180 -10.66 -1.45 -18.89
CA TYR A 180 -10.42 -0.99 -17.52
C TYR A 180 -9.34 0.08 -17.42
N VAL A 181 -8.21 -0.12 -18.11
CA VAL A 181 -7.14 0.86 -18.23
C VAL A 181 -7.65 2.13 -18.95
N SER A 182 -8.44 1.98 -20.00
CA SER A 182 -9.03 3.09 -20.77
C SER A 182 -10.01 3.92 -19.92
N ALA A 183 -10.89 3.27 -19.16
CA ALA A 183 -11.80 3.94 -18.24
C ALA A 183 -11.02 4.74 -17.18
N ASN A 184 -10.04 4.11 -16.53
CA ASN A 184 -9.18 4.78 -15.55
C ASN A 184 -8.44 5.99 -16.13
N LYS A 185 -8.02 5.92 -17.40
CA LYS A 185 -7.42 7.04 -18.13
C LYS A 185 -8.41 8.19 -18.36
N LEU A 186 -9.69 7.89 -18.64
CA LEU A 186 -10.75 8.92 -18.77
C LEU A 186 -11.02 9.62 -17.43
N PHE A 187 -11.08 8.88 -16.32
CA PHE A 187 -11.17 9.48 -14.97
C PHE A 187 -9.96 10.36 -14.65
N PHE A 188 -8.75 9.89 -14.98
CA PHE A 188 -7.53 10.68 -14.85
C PHE A 188 -7.59 11.99 -15.63
N GLN A 189 -8.08 11.98 -16.88
CA GLN A 189 -8.22 13.19 -17.69
C GLN A 189 -9.15 14.20 -17.01
N LYS A 190 -10.25 13.74 -16.41
CA LYS A 190 -11.19 14.60 -15.67
C LYS A 190 -10.60 15.22 -14.41
N VAL A 191 -9.70 14.52 -13.71
CA VAL A 191 -8.95 15.12 -12.60
C VAL A 191 -7.98 16.18 -13.10
N VAL A 192 -7.27 15.93 -14.20
CA VAL A 192 -6.30 16.88 -14.79
C VAL A 192 -6.96 18.20 -15.20
N GLU A 193 -8.23 18.18 -15.58
CA GLU A 193 -8.98 19.39 -15.95
C GLU A 193 -9.13 20.40 -14.80
N VAL A 194 -9.08 19.94 -13.53
CA VAL A 194 -9.39 20.79 -12.36
C VAL A 194 -8.29 20.88 -11.32
N ILE A 195 -7.30 19.98 -11.34
CA ILE A 195 -6.28 19.86 -10.30
C ILE A 195 -5.26 21.01 -10.29
N ASN A 196 -4.92 21.47 -9.09
CA ASN A 196 -3.69 22.18 -8.79
C ASN A 196 -2.70 21.19 -8.12
N PRO A 197 -1.69 20.68 -8.84
CA PRO A 197 -0.92 19.51 -8.41
C PRO A 197 0.00 19.77 -7.20
N ASP A 198 0.30 21.03 -6.88
CA ASP A 198 1.17 21.39 -5.76
C ASP A 198 0.40 21.47 -4.43
N ASP A 199 -0.88 21.87 -4.49
CA ASP A 199 -1.67 22.13 -3.28
C ASP A 199 -2.71 21.02 -3.01
N ASP A 200 -3.35 20.50 -4.05
CA ASP A 200 -4.50 19.61 -3.91
C ASP A 200 -4.15 18.21 -3.38
N TYR A 201 -5.08 17.66 -2.61
CA TYR A 201 -5.13 16.24 -2.26
C TYR A 201 -6.06 15.50 -3.20
N ILE A 202 -5.68 14.30 -3.63
CA ILE A 202 -6.54 13.39 -4.38
C ILE A 202 -6.83 12.18 -3.51
N TRP A 203 -8.11 11.85 -3.36
CA TRP A 203 -8.53 10.63 -2.69
C TRP A 203 -9.32 9.73 -3.65
N ILE A 204 -8.70 8.62 -4.05
CA ILE A 204 -9.25 7.65 -5.00
C ILE A 204 -9.93 6.51 -4.25
N HIS A 205 -11.13 6.14 -4.68
CA HIS A 205 -11.94 5.12 -4.03
C HIS A 205 -12.16 3.88 -4.90
N ASP A 206 -11.86 2.74 -4.28
CA ASP A 206 -12.31 1.39 -4.61
C ASP A 206 -11.68 0.71 -5.84
N TYR A 207 -11.99 -0.59 -5.99
CA TYR A 207 -11.39 -1.49 -6.97
C TYR A 207 -11.60 -1.08 -8.45
N HIS A 208 -12.54 -0.19 -8.72
CA HIS A 208 -12.79 0.34 -10.06
C HIS A 208 -11.62 1.19 -10.59
N LEU A 209 -10.84 1.81 -9.70
CA LEU A 209 -9.86 2.84 -10.04
C LEU A 209 -8.43 2.52 -9.57
N MET A 210 -8.08 1.24 -9.42
CA MET A 210 -6.80 0.82 -8.82
C MET A 210 -5.57 1.18 -9.66
N VAL A 211 -5.74 1.41 -10.97
CA VAL A 211 -4.64 1.76 -11.88
C VAL A 211 -4.49 3.25 -12.14
N MET A 212 -5.48 4.04 -11.73
CA MET A 212 -5.47 5.49 -11.82
C MET A 212 -4.26 6.16 -11.13
N PRO A 213 -3.77 5.70 -9.96
CA PRO A 213 -2.60 6.28 -9.32
C PRO A 213 -1.35 6.37 -10.23
N THR A 214 -1.10 5.39 -11.09
CA THR A 214 0.03 5.44 -12.04
C THR A 214 -0.10 6.61 -13.02
N PHE A 215 -1.30 6.87 -13.53
CA PHE A 215 -1.49 7.97 -14.50
C PHE A 215 -1.25 9.33 -13.87
N LEU A 216 -1.78 9.54 -12.66
CA LEU A 216 -1.59 10.77 -11.90
C LEU A 216 -0.12 10.97 -11.54
N ARG A 217 0.51 9.96 -10.94
CA ARG A 217 1.92 10.05 -10.51
C ARG A 217 2.87 10.27 -11.68
N ARG A 218 2.59 9.68 -12.85
CA ARG A 218 3.38 9.90 -14.07
C ARG A 218 3.29 11.31 -14.61
N ARG A 219 2.14 11.96 -14.45
CA ARG A 219 1.95 13.36 -14.87
C ARG A 219 2.49 14.35 -13.84
N PHE A 220 2.34 14.01 -12.57
CA PHE A 220 2.65 14.84 -11.41
C PHE A 220 3.37 13.99 -10.34
N ASN A 221 4.71 13.99 -10.37
CA ASN A 221 5.51 13.11 -9.51
C ASN A 221 5.28 13.36 -8.00
N ARG A 222 4.87 14.57 -7.62
CA ARG A 222 4.73 15.03 -6.23
C ARG A 222 3.29 15.15 -5.72
N VAL A 223 2.29 14.84 -6.56
CA VAL A 223 0.88 14.98 -6.20
C VAL A 223 0.54 14.27 -4.90
N LYS A 224 -0.26 14.87 -4.01
CA LYS A 224 -0.64 14.26 -2.74
C LYS A 224 -1.81 13.31 -3.00
N MET A 225 -1.63 12.00 -2.81
CA MET A 225 -2.61 11.01 -3.26
C MET A 225 -2.82 9.86 -2.28
N GLY A 226 -4.07 9.66 -1.88
CA GLY A 226 -4.52 8.48 -1.15
C GLY A 226 -5.40 7.56 -2.00
N PHE A 227 -5.38 6.27 -1.68
CA PHE A 227 -6.29 5.28 -2.21
C PHE A 227 -6.99 4.55 -1.06
N PHE A 228 -8.29 4.26 -1.15
CA PHE A 228 -8.99 3.43 -0.18
C PHE A 228 -9.78 2.30 -0.87
N LEU A 229 -9.53 1.05 -0.46
CA LEU A 229 -10.25 -0.12 -0.96
C LEU A 229 -11.45 -0.46 -0.08
N HIS A 230 -12.66 -0.44 -0.65
CA HIS A 230 -13.89 -0.77 0.08
C HIS A 230 -14.26 -2.26 0.01
N SER A 231 -13.79 -2.96 -1.03
CA SER A 231 -13.85 -4.41 -1.15
C SER A 231 -12.84 -5.11 -0.20
N PRO A 232 -12.98 -6.42 0.09
CA PRO A 232 -11.87 -7.19 0.66
C PRO A 232 -10.66 -7.17 -0.29
N PHE A 233 -9.48 -7.41 0.27
CA PHE A 233 -8.29 -7.75 -0.51
C PHE A 233 -7.95 -9.24 -0.27
N PRO A 234 -7.87 -10.07 -1.32
CA PRO A 234 -7.76 -11.51 -1.16
C PRO A 234 -6.33 -11.93 -0.78
N SER A 235 -6.19 -13.13 -0.23
CA SER A 235 -4.88 -13.72 0.07
C SER A 235 -4.02 -13.86 -1.19
N SER A 236 -2.70 -13.94 -1.02
CA SER A 236 -1.76 -14.04 -2.15
C SER A 236 -1.99 -15.28 -3.02
N GLU A 237 -2.48 -16.38 -2.46
CA GLU A 237 -2.86 -17.58 -3.20
C GLU A 237 -4.02 -17.36 -4.17
N ILE A 238 -4.99 -16.53 -3.79
CA ILE A 238 -6.12 -16.18 -4.65
C ILE A 238 -5.70 -15.06 -5.61
N TYR A 239 -5.06 -14.01 -5.09
CA TYR A 239 -4.66 -12.85 -5.88
C TYR A 239 -3.73 -13.20 -7.05
N ARG A 240 -2.83 -14.18 -6.87
CA ARG A 240 -1.89 -14.61 -7.93
C ARG A 240 -2.56 -15.21 -9.17
N THR A 241 -3.82 -15.61 -9.06
CA THR A 241 -4.59 -16.09 -10.21
C THR A 241 -4.97 -14.97 -11.19
N LEU A 242 -4.88 -13.70 -10.78
CA LEU A 242 -5.07 -12.56 -11.67
C LEU A 242 -3.87 -12.41 -12.62
N PRO A 243 -4.08 -12.41 -13.95
CA PRO A 243 -2.97 -12.28 -14.89
C PRO A 243 -2.26 -10.92 -14.84
N VAL A 244 -2.97 -9.85 -14.48
CA VAL A 244 -2.47 -8.46 -14.37
C VAL A 244 -2.17 -8.02 -12.93
N ARG A 245 -1.88 -8.99 -12.06
CA ARG A 245 -1.66 -8.80 -10.63
C ARG A 245 -0.55 -7.82 -10.30
N GLU A 246 0.56 -7.85 -11.04
CA GLU A 246 1.71 -6.99 -10.76
C GLU A 246 1.44 -5.56 -11.18
N GLU A 247 0.78 -5.35 -12.32
CA GLU A 247 0.41 -4.03 -12.82
C GLU A 247 -0.48 -3.31 -11.82
N ILE A 248 -1.46 -4.00 -11.24
CA ILE A 248 -2.34 -3.42 -10.22
C ILE A 248 -1.59 -3.11 -8.93
N LEU A 249 -0.72 -4.00 -8.44
CA LEU A 249 0.07 -3.74 -7.23
C LEU A 249 1.01 -2.54 -7.44
N LYS A 250 1.78 -2.54 -8.53
CA LYS A 250 2.68 -1.43 -8.89
C LYS A 250 1.91 -0.13 -9.06
N ALA A 251 0.69 -0.18 -9.60
CA ALA A 251 -0.15 1.00 -9.69
C ALA A 251 -0.57 1.53 -8.33
N LEU A 252 -1.09 0.68 -7.44
CA LEU A 252 -1.43 1.11 -6.08
C LEU A 252 -0.25 1.72 -5.32
N LEU A 253 0.96 1.18 -5.48
CA LEU A 253 2.21 1.69 -4.89
C LEU A 253 2.63 3.08 -5.42
N ASN A 254 1.96 3.61 -6.44
CA ASN A 254 2.11 5.02 -6.83
C ASN A 254 1.31 5.98 -5.90
N SER A 255 0.45 5.49 -5.02
CA SER A 255 -0.20 6.26 -3.94
C SER A 255 0.78 6.59 -2.82
N ASP A 256 0.45 7.57 -1.99
CA ASP A 256 1.21 7.89 -0.77
C ASP A 256 0.67 7.12 0.43
N ILE A 257 -0.64 6.95 0.48
CA ILE A 257 -1.32 6.17 1.51
C ILE A 257 -2.37 5.23 0.89
N ILE A 258 -2.44 4.00 1.38
CA ILE A 258 -3.40 2.98 0.95
C ILE A 258 -4.22 2.52 2.16
N GLY A 259 -5.54 2.66 2.08
CA GLY A 259 -6.49 2.33 3.14
C GLY A 259 -7.25 1.02 2.90
N PHE A 260 -7.46 0.26 3.98
CA PHE A 260 -8.27 -0.95 4.02
C PHE A 260 -9.19 -0.96 5.25
N HIS A 261 -10.31 -1.69 5.18
CA HIS A 261 -11.24 -1.79 6.31
C HIS A 261 -10.71 -2.60 7.50
N THR A 262 -9.99 -3.69 7.25
CA THR A 262 -9.53 -4.61 8.30
C THR A 262 -8.03 -4.89 8.19
N PHE A 263 -7.44 -5.35 9.29
CA PHE A 263 -6.04 -5.76 9.31
C PHE A 263 -5.78 -6.94 8.37
N ASP A 264 -6.73 -7.86 8.22
CA ASP A 264 -6.56 -9.00 7.30
C ASP A 264 -6.40 -8.57 5.85
N TYR A 265 -7.22 -7.61 5.39
CA TYR A 265 -7.12 -7.11 4.00
C TYR A 265 -5.77 -6.42 3.76
N ALA A 266 -5.34 -5.57 4.70
CA ALA A 266 -4.03 -4.92 4.62
C ALA A 266 -2.88 -5.94 4.66
N ARG A 267 -2.94 -6.92 5.56
CA ARG A 267 -1.96 -8.01 5.67
C ARG A 267 -1.88 -8.82 4.38
N HIS A 268 -3.00 -9.09 3.72
CA HIS A 268 -3.02 -9.79 2.44
C HIS A 268 -2.40 -8.96 1.32
N PHE A 269 -2.66 -7.65 1.26
CA PHE A 269 -1.98 -6.74 0.33
C PHE A 269 -0.46 -6.71 0.55
N LEU A 270 -0.03 -6.57 1.81
CA LEU A 270 1.39 -6.59 2.17
C LEU A 270 2.06 -7.93 1.81
N SER A 271 1.38 -9.06 2.05
CA SER A 271 1.85 -10.38 1.64
C SER A 271 2.00 -10.47 0.12
N CYS A 272 1.08 -9.90 -0.66
CA CYS A 272 1.19 -9.86 -2.12
C CYS A 272 2.37 -9.01 -2.58
N CYS A 273 2.56 -7.82 -1.99
CA CYS A 273 3.73 -6.96 -2.28
C CYS A 273 5.04 -7.69 -1.96
N SER A 274 5.11 -8.37 -0.82
CA SER A 274 6.29 -9.12 -0.41
C SER A 274 6.55 -10.34 -1.30
N ARG A 275 5.53 -11.13 -1.66
CA ARG A 275 5.69 -12.35 -2.47
C ARG A 275 5.91 -12.08 -3.96
N MET A 276 5.31 -11.02 -4.50
CA MET A 276 5.36 -10.74 -5.94
C MET A 276 6.39 -9.68 -6.32
N LEU A 277 6.70 -8.75 -5.40
CA LEU A 277 7.58 -7.61 -5.68
C LEU A 277 8.82 -7.57 -4.76
N GLY A 278 8.96 -8.53 -3.83
CA GLY A 278 10.09 -8.56 -2.89
C GLY A 278 10.10 -7.40 -1.89
N LEU A 279 8.97 -6.73 -1.67
CA LEU A 279 8.89 -5.56 -0.80
C LEU A 279 8.59 -5.96 0.65
N GLU A 280 9.43 -5.51 1.57
CA GLU A 280 9.20 -5.64 3.00
C GLU A 280 8.45 -4.43 3.55
N TYR A 281 7.54 -4.68 4.49
CA TYR A 281 6.87 -3.61 5.22
C TYR A 281 7.52 -3.44 6.60
N GLN A 282 7.51 -2.21 7.09
CA GLN A 282 8.03 -1.87 8.41
C GLN A 282 6.88 -1.34 9.27
N SER A 283 6.88 -1.72 10.54
CA SER A 283 6.05 -1.09 11.57
C SER A 283 6.92 -0.13 12.38
N LYS A 284 6.63 1.17 12.32
CA LYS A 284 7.35 2.20 13.10
C LYS A 284 6.35 2.99 13.93
N ARG A 285 6.47 2.92 15.26
CA ARG A 285 5.62 3.66 16.22
C ARG A 285 4.11 3.47 15.97
N GLY A 286 3.69 2.27 15.58
CA GLY A 286 2.29 1.93 15.29
C GLY A 286 1.83 2.23 13.86
N TYR A 287 2.71 2.75 12.98
CA TYR A 287 2.41 3.00 11.57
C TYR A 287 2.99 1.88 10.71
N LEU A 288 2.19 1.36 9.80
CA LEU A 288 2.64 0.40 8.78
C LEU A 288 3.02 1.17 7.52
N GLY A 289 4.20 0.87 6.97
CA GLY A 289 4.66 1.46 5.72
C GLY A 289 5.50 0.52 4.88
N LEU A 290 5.41 0.67 3.56
CA LEU A 290 6.26 -0.01 2.58
C LEU A 290 7.29 0.98 2.06
N GLU A 291 8.57 0.60 2.06
CA GLU A 291 9.59 1.38 1.34
C GLU A 291 9.51 1.01 -0.15
N TYR A 292 9.37 2.03 -1.00
CA TYR A 292 9.23 1.87 -2.43
C TYR A 292 10.01 2.97 -3.16
N TYR A 293 11.25 2.65 -3.53
CA TYR A 293 12.14 3.54 -4.27
C TYR A 293 12.38 4.90 -3.59
N GLY A 294 12.66 4.87 -2.29
CA GLY A 294 12.93 6.06 -1.49
C GLY A 294 11.67 6.80 -1.06
N ARG A 295 10.47 6.28 -1.38
CA ARG A 295 9.19 6.73 -0.82
C ARG A 295 8.71 5.75 0.23
N THR A 296 8.03 6.26 1.25
CA THR A 296 7.31 5.43 2.22
C THR A 296 5.83 5.46 1.85
N ILE A 297 5.26 4.31 1.47
CA ILE A 297 3.84 4.17 1.19
C ILE A 297 3.15 3.76 2.50
N GLY A 298 2.34 4.66 3.06
CA GLY A 298 1.59 4.42 4.29
C GLY A 298 0.46 3.41 4.09
N ILE A 299 0.24 2.54 5.08
CA ILE A 299 -0.86 1.59 5.09
C ILE A 299 -1.80 1.94 6.24
N LYS A 300 -3.02 2.35 5.91
CA LYS A 300 -4.08 2.69 6.86
C LYS A 300 -5.06 1.54 6.99
N ILE A 301 -5.39 1.18 8.22
CA ILE A 301 -6.40 0.19 8.54
C ILE A 301 -7.48 0.86 9.34
N MET A 302 -8.66 0.99 8.76
CA MET A 302 -9.78 1.64 9.44
C MET A 302 -11.13 1.23 8.83
N PRO A 303 -12.02 0.58 9.61
CA PRO A 303 -13.39 0.34 9.18
C PRO A 303 -14.11 1.67 8.99
N VAL A 304 -14.88 1.79 7.91
CA VAL A 304 -15.71 2.99 7.68
C VAL A 304 -16.98 2.91 8.54
N GLY A 305 -17.33 4.04 9.16
CA GLY A 305 -18.55 4.18 9.95
C GLY A 305 -19.77 4.61 9.16
N ILE A 306 -20.85 4.92 9.88
CA ILE A 306 -22.08 5.52 9.35
C ILE A 306 -22.17 7.01 9.70
N HIS A 307 -23.05 7.75 9.03
CA HIS A 307 -23.31 9.16 9.34
C HIS A 307 -24.42 9.29 10.40
N MET A 308 -24.04 9.46 11.66
CA MET A 308 -24.96 9.44 12.82
C MET A 308 -26.14 10.42 12.66
N THR A 309 -25.85 11.70 12.43
CA THR A 309 -26.87 12.75 12.33
C THR A 309 -27.81 12.57 11.14
N ARG A 310 -27.36 11.87 10.09
CA ARG A 310 -28.19 11.56 8.92
C ARG A 310 -29.23 10.51 9.29
N ILE A 311 -28.82 9.44 9.95
CA ILE A 311 -29.73 8.39 10.42
C ILE A 311 -30.73 8.98 11.40
N GLU A 312 -30.28 9.78 12.37
CA GLU A 312 -31.17 10.49 13.30
C GLU A 312 -32.17 11.42 12.61
N SER A 313 -31.76 12.11 11.53
CA SER A 313 -32.66 12.95 10.74
C SER A 313 -33.75 12.12 10.03
N VAL A 314 -33.38 10.96 9.49
CA VAL A 314 -34.32 10.04 8.84
C VAL A 314 -35.26 9.43 9.88
N MET A 315 -34.75 9.06 11.05
CA MET A 315 -35.56 8.56 12.16
C MET A 315 -36.61 9.59 12.61
N ARG A 316 -36.26 10.88 12.69
CA ARG A 316 -37.24 11.94 13.02
C ARG A 316 -38.36 12.08 12.00
N LEU A 317 -38.07 11.81 10.73
CA LEU A 317 -39.07 11.75 9.68
C LEU A 317 -39.91 10.47 9.79
N ALA A 318 -39.27 9.34 10.09
CA ALA A 318 -39.89 8.03 10.25
C ALA A 318 -40.74 7.89 11.53
N ASP A 319 -40.41 8.59 12.62
CA ASP A 319 -41.19 8.59 13.88
C ASP A 319 -42.56 9.25 13.72
N LYS A 320 -42.70 10.12 12.72
CA LYS A 320 -43.99 10.70 12.29
C LYS A 320 -44.73 9.81 11.29
N ASP A 321 -44.12 8.70 10.89
CA ASP A 321 -44.53 7.91 9.74
C ASP A 321 -45.52 6.80 10.13
N VAL A 322 -46.53 6.62 9.27
CA VAL A 322 -47.57 5.61 9.40
C VAL A 322 -46.96 4.20 9.30
N LYS A 323 -45.83 4.07 8.58
CA LYS A 323 -45.19 2.80 8.28
C LYS A 323 -44.74 2.01 9.52
N THR A 324 -44.11 2.64 10.50
CA THR A 324 -43.66 1.93 11.72
C THR A 324 -44.85 1.34 12.47
N ARG A 325 -45.98 2.06 12.53
CA ARG A 325 -47.22 1.57 13.15
C ARG A 325 -47.84 0.43 12.35
N GLU A 326 -47.91 0.56 11.03
CA GLU A 326 -48.36 -0.52 10.14
C GLU A 326 -47.55 -1.79 10.33
N LEU A 327 -46.22 -1.70 10.32
CA LEU A 327 -45.35 -2.86 10.47
C LEU A 327 -45.47 -3.46 11.88
N THR A 328 -45.58 -2.63 12.93
CA THR A 328 -45.83 -3.10 14.30
C THR A 328 -47.14 -3.86 14.40
N GLN A 329 -48.21 -3.38 13.74
CA GLN A 329 -49.50 -4.06 13.70
C GLN A 329 -49.44 -5.34 12.85
N GLN A 330 -48.79 -5.31 11.69
CA GLN A 330 -48.62 -6.45 10.79
C GLN A 330 -47.86 -7.61 11.47
N PHE A 331 -46.86 -7.30 12.28
CA PHE A 331 -46.04 -8.28 12.99
C PHE A 331 -46.37 -8.37 14.48
N ALA A 332 -47.56 -7.93 14.90
CA ALA A 332 -47.99 -8.01 16.28
C ALA A 332 -47.92 -9.46 16.81
N GLY A 333 -47.29 -9.63 17.98
CA GLY A 333 -47.10 -10.95 18.59
C GLY A 333 -46.01 -11.82 17.92
N LYS A 334 -45.30 -11.30 16.92
CA LYS A 334 -44.24 -12.00 16.19
C LYS A 334 -42.87 -11.38 16.49
N THR A 335 -41.84 -12.22 16.56
CA THR A 335 -40.43 -11.84 16.63
C THR A 335 -39.88 -11.67 15.22
N VAL A 336 -39.47 -10.45 14.88
CA VAL A 336 -38.97 -10.12 13.53
C VAL A 336 -37.45 -10.28 13.48
N LEU A 337 -36.97 -11.15 12.61
CA LEU A 337 -35.59 -11.19 12.15
C LEU A 337 -35.50 -10.44 10.81
N LEU A 338 -34.43 -9.67 10.60
CA LEU A 338 -34.30 -8.81 9.42
C LEU A 338 -32.99 -9.08 8.68
N GLY A 339 -33.11 -9.38 7.39
CA GLY A 339 -32.02 -9.37 6.43
C GLY A 339 -32.17 -8.21 5.46
N VAL A 340 -31.06 -7.51 5.17
CA VAL A 340 -31.02 -6.45 4.16
C VAL A 340 -29.76 -6.61 3.34
N ASP A 341 -29.91 -7.06 2.11
CA ASP A 341 -28.80 -7.44 1.24
C ASP A 341 -29.08 -6.98 -0.19
N ASP A 342 -28.02 -6.78 -0.98
CA ASP A 342 -28.17 -6.61 -2.42
C ASP A 342 -28.24 -8.00 -3.07
N MET A 343 -28.89 -8.10 -4.23
CA MET A 343 -28.86 -9.32 -5.04
C MET A 343 -27.42 -9.56 -5.54
N ASP A 344 -26.71 -10.43 -4.82
CA ASP A 344 -25.31 -10.78 -5.05
C ASP A 344 -24.98 -12.12 -4.39
N ILE A 345 -24.18 -12.91 -5.09
CA ILE A 345 -23.82 -14.28 -4.74
C ILE A 345 -23.06 -14.39 -3.42
N PHE A 346 -22.36 -13.32 -3.03
CA PHE A 346 -21.55 -13.29 -1.81
C PHE A 346 -22.35 -12.90 -0.56
N LYS A 347 -23.62 -12.50 -0.70
CA LYS A 347 -24.47 -12.12 0.45
C LYS A 347 -25.06 -13.31 1.21
N GLY A 348 -24.97 -14.52 0.67
CA GLY A 348 -25.38 -15.73 1.37
C GLY A 348 -26.85 -15.70 1.80
N ILE A 349 -27.73 -15.10 0.98
CA ILE A 349 -29.16 -14.96 1.30
C ILE A 349 -29.79 -16.34 1.47
N ASN A 350 -29.52 -17.29 0.57
CA ASN A 350 -30.08 -18.64 0.70
C ASN A 350 -29.62 -19.36 1.98
N LEU A 351 -28.35 -19.20 2.39
CA LEU A 351 -27.84 -19.74 3.67
C LEU A 351 -28.63 -19.21 4.88
N LYS A 352 -29.09 -17.95 4.80
CA LYS A 352 -29.96 -17.34 5.82
C LYS A 352 -31.34 -17.99 5.85
N LEU A 353 -31.93 -18.23 4.69
CA LEU A 353 -33.23 -18.88 4.56
C LEU A 353 -33.18 -20.31 5.10
N LEU A 354 -32.14 -21.06 4.76
CA LEU A 354 -31.90 -22.41 5.28
C LEU A 354 -31.70 -22.42 6.81
N ALA A 355 -31.00 -21.43 7.36
CA ALA A 355 -30.85 -21.31 8.80
C ALA A 355 -32.19 -21.00 9.49
N MET A 356 -33.03 -20.17 8.88
CA MET A 356 -34.38 -19.90 9.40
C MET A 356 -35.28 -21.14 9.32
N GLU A 357 -35.20 -21.92 8.24
CA GLU A 357 -35.86 -23.21 8.13
C GLU A 357 -35.45 -24.17 9.26
N GLN A 358 -34.15 -24.31 9.50
CA GLN A 358 -33.61 -25.12 10.60
C GLN A 358 -34.09 -24.63 11.98
N VAL A 359 -34.25 -23.32 12.19
CA VAL A 359 -34.87 -22.79 13.43
C VAL A 359 -36.30 -23.29 13.58
N LEU A 360 -37.09 -23.26 12.52
CA LEU A 360 -38.51 -23.68 12.55
C LEU A 360 -38.65 -25.19 12.73
N GLU A 361 -37.74 -25.97 12.17
CA GLU A 361 -37.69 -27.43 12.32
C GLU A 361 -37.27 -27.84 13.74
N GLN A 362 -36.15 -27.33 14.22
CA GLN A 362 -35.55 -27.76 15.49
C GLN A 362 -36.19 -27.11 16.72
N HIS A 363 -36.76 -25.91 16.57
CA HIS A 363 -37.39 -25.16 17.65
C HIS A 363 -38.86 -24.83 17.32
N PRO A 364 -39.79 -25.81 17.32
CA PRO A 364 -41.19 -25.62 16.92
C PRO A 364 -41.94 -24.51 17.69
N LYS A 365 -41.44 -24.13 18.88
CA LYS A 365 -41.94 -22.97 19.65
C LYS A 365 -41.95 -21.66 18.86
N TRP A 366 -41.14 -21.55 17.80
CA TRP A 366 -41.03 -20.37 16.94
C TRP A 366 -41.96 -20.41 15.72
N GLN A 367 -42.57 -21.55 15.40
CA GLN A 367 -43.59 -21.62 14.35
C GLN A 367 -44.80 -20.74 14.74
N GLY A 368 -45.27 -19.93 13.80
CA GLY A 368 -46.30 -18.91 14.04
C GLY A 368 -45.83 -17.67 14.80
N LYS A 369 -44.61 -17.67 15.35
CA LYS A 369 -44.08 -16.60 16.22
C LYS A 369 -42.85 -15.91 15.66
N ALA A 370 -41.98 -16.56 14.91
CA ALA A 370 -40.81 -15.94 14.31
C ALA A 370 -41.06 -15.65 12.81
N VAL A 371 -40.61 -14.49 12.34
CA VAL A 371 -40.67 -14.12 10.91
C VAL A 371 -39.32 -13.57 10.50
N LEU A 372 -38.75 -14.08 9.40
CA LEU A 372 -37.62 -13.48 8.71
C LEU A 372 -38.14 -12.57 7.59
N VAL A 373 -37.97 -11.26 7.75
CA VAL A 373 -38.14 -10.29 6.67
C VAL A 373 -36.81 -10.18 5.93
N GLN A 374 -36.76 -10.59 4.67
CA GLN A 374 -35.59 -10.46 3.81
C GLN A 374 -35.84 -9.39 2.76
N ILE A 375 -35.13 -8.27 2.89
CA ILE A 375 -35.09 -7.20 1.88
C ILE A 375 -33.96 -7.51 0.91
N VAL A 376 -34.27 -7.59 -0.38
CA VAL A 376 -33.30 -7.81 -1.45
C VAL A 376 -33.31 -6.59 -2.38
N ASN A 377 -32.25 -5.80 -2.34
CA ASN A 377 -32.08 -4.68 -3.27
C ASN A 377 -31.65 -5.20 -4.65
N PRO A 378 -32.00 -4.49 -5.73
CA PRO A 378 -31.57 -4.85 -7.08
C PRO A 378 -30.04 -5.00 -7.21
N ALA A 379 -29.61 -5.92 -8.06
CA ALA A 379 -28.21 -6.15 -8.34
C ALA A 379 -27.50 -4.87 -8.83
N ARG A 380 -26.24 -4.66 -8.41
CA ARG A 380 -25.45 -3.47 -8.78
C ARG A 380 -24.82 -3.54 -10.18
N GLY A 381 -25.06 -4.59 -10.96
CA GLY A 381 -24.52 -4.83 -12.30
C GLY A 381 -24.84 -6.23 -12.82
N LYS A 382 -24.40 -6.57 -14.04
CA LYS A 382 -24.63 -7.89 -14.65
C LYS A 382 -23.52 -8.89 -14.25
N GLY A 383 -23.55 -9.27 -12.97
CA GLY A 383 -22.66 -10.28 -12.37
C GLY A 383 -22.90 -11.69 -12.92
N ARG A 384 -22.10 -12.66 -12.47
CA ARG A 384 -22.29 -14.08 -12.80
C ARG A 384 -23.43 -14.68 -11.98
N ASP A 385 -24.18 -15.57 -12.62
CA ASP A 385 -25.14 -16.51 -12.01
C ASP A 385 -26.21 -15.84 -11.11
N LEU A 386 -26.52 -14.57 -11.36
CA LEU A 386 -27.50 -13.82 -10.56
C LEU A 386 -28.93 -14.34 -10.74
N GLU A 387 -29.32 -14.73 -11.95
CA GLU A 387 -30.66 -15.27 -12.25
C GLU A 387 -30.88 -16.60 -11.53
N GLU A 388 -29.89 -17.49 -11.55
CA GLU A 388 -29.96 -18.80 -10.87
C GLU A 388 -30.14 -18.64 -9.35
N ILE A 389 -29.44 -17.67 -8.75
CA ILE A 389 -29.54 -17.38 -7.31
C ILE A 389 -30.87 -16.72 -6.96
N GLU A 390 -31.38 -15.84 -7.81
CA GLU A 390 -32.70 -15.25 -7.64
C GLU A 390 -33.79 -16.32 -7.63
N ASP A 391 -33.71 -17.27 -8.57
CA ASP A 391 -34.63 -18.40 -8.64
C ASP A 391 -34.52 -19.31 -7.41
N GLU A 392 -33.30 -19.64 -6.98
CA GLU A 392 -33.03 -20.43 -5.78
C GLU A 392 -33.62 -19.78 -4.52
N ILE A 393 -33.42 -18.47 -4.33
CA ILE A 393 -33.99 -17.70 -3.21
C ILE A 393 -35.52 -17.76 -3.25
N LYS A 394 -36.13 -17.52 -4.42
CA LYS A 394 -37.59 -17.55 -4.61
C LYS A 394 -38.17 -18.93 -4.37
N GLU A 395 -37.46 -19.98 -4.76
CA GLU A 395 -37.85 -21.38 -4.51
C GLU A 395 -37.78 -21.72 -3.02
N SER A 396 -36.67 -21.42 -2.35
CA SER A 396 -36.52 -21.61 -0.91
C SER A 396 -37.62 -20.89 -0.12
N CYS A 397 -37.89 -19.62 -0.42
CA CYS A 397 -38.98 -18.87 0.22
C CYS A 397 -40.33 -19.56 0.05
N ARG A 398 -40.67 -19.98 -1.19
CA ARG A 398 -41.95 -20.68 -1.48
C ARG A 398 -42.06 -22.00 -0.72
N ARG A 399 -40.97 -22.78 -0.71
CA ARG A 399 -40.92 -24.09 -0.05
C ARG A 399 -41.08 -23.96 1.47
N ILE A 400 -40.33 -23.06 2.12
CA ILE A 400 -40.38 -22.83 3.56
C ILE A 400 -41.75 -22.27 3.98
N ASN A 401 -42.30 -21.30 3.24
CA ASN A 401 -43.62 -20.74 3.54
C ASN A 401 -44.74 -21.76 3.35
N LYS A 402 -44.61 -22.70 2.41
CA LYS A 402 -45.58 -23.77 2.22
C LYS A 402 -45.56 -24.78 3.37
N GLU A 403 -44.38 -25.13 3.86
CA GLU A 403 -44.21 -26.15 4.90
C GLU A 403 -44.55 -25.63 6.30
N TYR A 404 -44.11 -24.42 6.65
CA TYR A 404 -44.22 -23.87 8.01
C TYR A 404 -45.18 -22.67 8.13
N GLY A 405 -45.78 -22.22 7.02
CA GLY A 405 -46.75 -21.12 7.01
C GLY A 405 -48.17 -21.55 7.38
N ASP A 406 -49.01 -20.57 7.70
CA ASP A 406 -50.44 -20.75 7.99
C ASP A 406 -51.23 -19.50 7.51
N SER A 407 -52.56 -19.52 7.60
CA SER A 407 -53.41 -18.39 7.22
C SER A 407 -53.02 -17.11 7.97
N GLY A 408 -52.49 -16.11 7.25
CA GLY A 408 -52.01 -14.85 7.83
C GLY A 408 -50.62 -14.92 8.48
N TYR A 409 -49.89 -16.02 8.30
CA TYR A 409 -48.52 -16.21 8.78
C TYR A 409 -47.62 -16.77 7.69
N GLU A 410 -46.65 -15.96 7.27
CA GLU A 410 -45.54 -16.39 6.42
C GLU A 410 -44.25 -16.31 7.26
N PRO A 411 -43.53 -17.44 7.46
CA PRO A 411 -42.27 -17.42 8.19
C PRO A 411 -41.19 -16.61 7.47
N ILE A 412 -41.25 -16.51 6.13
CA ILE A 412 -40.34 -15.70 5.31
C ILE A 412 -41.13 -14.65 4.53
N VAL A 413 -40.83 -13.37 4.76
CA VAL A 413 -41.39 -12.25 3.99
C VAL A 413 -40.28 -11.69 3.10
N LEU A 414 -40.36 -11.98 1.79
CA LEU A 414 -39.39 -11.51 0.79
C LEU A 414 -39.83 -10.17 0.19
N LEU A 415 -39.02 -9.13 0.34
CA LEU A 415 -39.17 -7.85 -0.33
C LEU A 415 -38.12 -7.73 -1.45
N ASP A 416 -38.51 -8.17 -2.64
CA ASP A 416 -37.71 -8.11 -3.86
C ASP A 416 -37.87 -6.75 -4.56
N ARG A 417 -37.43 -5.69 -3.89
CA ARG A 417 -37.45 -4.31 -4.40
C ARG A 417 -36.49 -3.42 -3.62
N HIS A 418 -36.12 -2.30 -4.22
CA HIS A 418 -35.45 -1.23 -3.50
C HIS A 418 -36.39 -0.68 -2.39
N VAL A 419 -35.91 -0.71 -1.14
CA VAL A 419 -36.60 -0.15 0.02
C VAL A 419 -35.96 1.19 0.41
N PRO A 420 -36.69 2.32 0.35
CA PRO A 420 -36.17 3.61 0.78
C PRO A 420 -35.71 3.61 2.23
N ILE A 421 -34.75 4.48 2.57
CA ILE A 421 -34.17 4.52 3.92
C ILE A 421 -35.20 4.78 5.02
N THR A 422 -36.26 5.56 4.76
CA THR A 422 -37.35 5.82 5.72
C THR A 422 -38.11 4.53 6.09
N GLU A 423 -38.46 3.72 5.08
CA GLU A 423 -39.11 2.42 5.28
C GLU A 423 -38.14 1.41 5.94
N ARG A 424 -36.87 1.43 5.54
CA ARG A 424 -35.83 0.56 6.12
C ARG A 424 -35.60 0.84 7.61
N VAL A 425 -35.62 2.11 8.02
CA VAL A 425 -35.58 2.51 9.43
C VAL A 425 -36.75 1.94 10.21
N ALA A 426 -37.97 1.94 9.64
CA ALA A 426 -39.14 1.34 10.28
C ALA A 426 -38.95 -0.17 10.53
N TYR A 427 -38.38 -0.89 9.56
CA TYR A 427 -37.99 -2.30 9.74
C TYR A 427 -36.92 -2.47 10.82
N TYR A 428 -35.88 -1.64 10.84
CA TYR A 428 -34.85 -1.69 11.90
C TYR A 428 -35.45 -1.46 13.29
N SER A 429 -36.42 -0.55 13.43
CA SER A 429 -37.05 -0.27 14.72
C SER A 429 -37.79 -1.47 15.28
N ILE A 430 -38.52 -2.23 14.45
CA ILE A 430 -39.30 -3.39 14.91
C ILE A 430 -38.50 -4.70 14.96
N ALA A 431 -37.38 -4.80 14.25
CA ALA A 431 -36.59 -6.01 14.17
C ALA A 431 -35.92 -6.36 15.50
N GLU A 432 -36.17 -7.55 16.01
CA GLU A 432 -35.52 -8.08 17.21
C GLU A 432 -34.07 -8.45 16.95
N CYS A 433 -33.77 -8.95 15.75
CA CYS A 433 -32.44 -9.36 15.34
C CYS A 433 -32.16 -8.99 13.88
N VAL A 434 -30.99 -8.42 13.60
CA VAL A 434 -30.48 -8.28 12.22
C VAL A 434 -29.52 -9.42 11.91
N VAL A 435 -29.72 -10.03 10.75
CA VAL A 435 -29.03 -11.25 10.32
C VAL A 435 -28.25 -10.98 9.04
N VAL A 436 -26.91 -11.11 9.11
CA VAL A 436 -25.98 -10.91 8.00
C VAL A 436 -25.18 -12.19 7.78
N THR A 437 -25.49 -12.93 6.71
CA THR A 437 -24.89 -14.23 6.37
C THR A 437 -23.93 -14.16 5.18
N ALA A 438 -23.45 -12.96 4.84
CA ALA A 438 -22.54 -12.79 3.72
C ALA A 438 -21.30 -13.69 3.88
N VAL A 439 -21.00 -14.46 2.84
CA VAL A 439 -19.88 -15.41 2.83
C VAL A 439 -18.54 -14.68 2.69
N ARG A 440 -18.55 -13.52 2.04
CA ARG A 440 -17.48 -12.50 2.04
C ARG A 440 -18.11 -11.13 1.80
N ASP A 441 -17.68 -10.12 2.54
CA ASP A 441 -18.09 -8.73 2.32
C ASP A 441 -17.00 -7.77 2.81
N GLY A 442 -16.73 -6.71 2.05
CA GLY A 442 -15.68 -5.74 2.39
C GLY A 442 -16.01 -4.97 3.66
N MET A 443 -17.17 -4.31 3.67
CA MET A 443 -17.75 -3.70 4.85
C MET A 443 -19.26 -3.74 4.73
N ASN A 444 -19.94 -4.09 5.82
CA ASN A 444 -21.40 -4.12 5.89
C ASN A 444 -21.88 -3.10 6.92
N LEU A 445 -22.62 -2.09 6.48
CA LEU A 445 -23.09 -1.00 7.33
C LEU A 445 -24.49 -1.26 7.91
N THR A 446 -25.22 -2.27 7.43
CA THR A 446 -26.57 -2.64 7.91
C THR A 446 -26.59 -2.84 9.44
N PRO A 447 -25.63 -3.57 10.06
CA PRO A 447 -25.59 -3.69 11.52
C PRO A 447 -25.42 -2.35 12.24
N TYR A 448 -24.66 -1.41 11.67
CA TYR A 448 -24.41 -0.10 12.30
C TYR A 448 -25.67 0.75 12.23
N GLU A 449 -26.30 0.82 11.06
CA GLU A 449 -27.58 1.50 10.86
C GLU A 449 -28.64 0.97 11.84
N TYR A 450 -28.76 -0.35 11.97
CA TYR A 450 -29.70 -1.01 12.88
C TYR A 450 -29.46 -0.63 14.35
N VAL A 451 -28.20 -0.71 14.81
CA VAL A 451 -27.85 -0.38 16.21
C VAL A 451 -28.25 1.05 16.54
N VAL A 452 -27.99 2.01 15.63
CA VAL A 452 -28.40 3.41 15.83
C VAL A 452 -29.91 3.57 15.80
N CYS A 453 -30.61 2.88 14.89
CA CYS A 453 -32.08 2.91 14.86
C CYS A 453 -32.71 2.37 16.15
N ARG A 454 -32.12 1.32 16.73
CA ARG A 454 -32.59 0.72 18.00
C ARG A 454 -32.27 1.58 19.23
N GLN A 455 -31.22 2.40 19.17
CA GLN A 455 -30.96 3.39 20.21
C GLN A 455 -32.11 4.41 20.31
N GLY A 456 -32.67 4.84 19.18
CA GLY A 456 -33.70 5.88 19.15
C GLY A 456 -33.10 7.29 19.28
N ILE A 457 -33.97 8.31 19.26
CA ILE A 457 -33.58 9.71 19.41
C ILE A 457 -33.63 10.10 20.90
N SER A 458 -32.60 10.77 21.41
CA SER A 458 -32.49 11.16 22.82
C SER A 458 -33.31 12.40 23.25
N SER A 459 -34.27 12.85 22.45
CA SER A 459 -35.05 14.06 22.76
C SER A 459 -36.19 13.79 23.76
N GLN A 460 -36.35 14.70 24.73
CA GLN A 460 -37.41 14.69 25.76
C GLN A 460 -38.86 14.67 25.20
N GLU A 461 -39.04 14.81 23.88
CA GLU A 461 -40.35 14.91 23.21
C GLU A 461 -40.86 13.59 22.57
N SER A 462 -40.06 12.52 22.52
CA SER A 462 -40.50 11.22 21.94
C SER A 462 -40.98 10.26 23.03
N SER A 463 -42.28 10.31 23.32
CA SER A 463 -42.97 9.62 24.43
C SER A 463 -43.17 8.10 24.29
N ASN A 464 -42.60 7.43 23.29
CA ASN A 464 -43.03 6.06 22.93
C ASN A 464 -42.08 4.91 23.30
N PHE A 465 -40.86 5.18 23.78
CA PHE A 465 -39.91 4.10 24.15
C PHE A 465 -39.18 4.40 25.47
N HIS A 466 -39.90 4.32 26.59
CA HIS A 466 -39.38 4.49 27.96
C HIS A 466 -38.64 3.26 28.54
N GLY A 467 -38.13 2.36 27.69
CA GLY A 467 -37.47 1.12 28.11
C GLY A 467 -35.97 1.05 27.77
N PRO A 468 -35.23 0.11 28.38
CA PRO A 468 -33.84 -0.15 28.03
C PRO A 468 -33.72 -0.53 26.56
N LYS A 469 -32.68 0.00 25.90
CA LYS A 469 -32.42 -0.20 24.47
C LYS A 469 -31.79 -1.57 24.23
N LYS A 470 -32.20 -2.23 23.15
CA LYS A 470 -31.82 -3.62 22.85
C LYS A 470 -31.59 -3.77 21.36
N SER A 471 -30.55 -4.50 20.97
CA SER A 471 -30.29 -4.84 19.57
C SER A 471 -29.57 -6.17 19.51
N MET A 472 -30.08 -7.11 18.72
CA MET A 472 -29.41 -8.39 18.49
C MET A 472 -28.86 -8.47 17.07
N LEU A 473 -27.65 -9.01 16.98
CA LEU A 473 -26.89 -9.12 15.74
C LEU A 473 -26.38 -10.55 15.61
N VAL A 474 -26.76 -11.20 14.53
CA VAL A 474 -26.17 -12.46 14.07
C VAL A 474 -25.45 -12.17 12.76
N ILE A 475 -24.12 -12.16 12.80
CA ILE A 475 -23.29 -11.68 11.70
C ILE A 475 -22.21 -12.67 11.33
N SER A 476 -21.95 -12.79 10.03
CA SER A 476 -20.86 -13.60 9.51
C SER A 476 -19.50 -13.13 10.05
N GLU A 477 -18.60 -14.06 10.31
CA GLU A 477 -17.20 -13.77 10.64
C GLU A 477 -16.41 -13.22 9.44
N PHE A 478 -16.96 -13.33 8.23
CA PHE A 478 -16.29 -13.00 6.97
C PHE A 478 -16.59 -11.58 6.43
N ILE A 479 -17.19 -10.71 7.24
CA ILE A 479 -17.53 -9.32 6.88
C ILE A 479 -16.68 -8.31 7.65
N GLY A 480 -16.35 -7.18 7.02
CA GLY A 480 -15.45 -6.18 7.61
C GLY A 480 -15.90 -5.56 8.94
N CYS A 481 -17.21 -5.52 9.23
CA CYS A 481 -17.72 -4.95 10.48
C CYS A 481 -17.70 -5.94 11.66
N SER A 482 -17.42 -7.23 11.40
CA SER A 482 -17.47 -8.29 12.42
C SER A 482 -16.46 -8.08 13.56
N PRO A 483 -15.18 -7.74 13.29
CA PRO A 483 -14.19 -7.46 14.34
C PRO A 483 -14.63 -6.33 15.28
N SER A 484 -15.29 -5.30 14.73
CA SER A 484 -15.77 -4.12 15.46
C SER A 484 -16.94 -4.40 16.42
N LEU A 485 -17.83 -5.33 16.04
CA LEU A 485 -19.08 -5.60 16.78
C LEU A 485 -18.93 -6.79 17.72
N SER A 486 -18.01 -6.69 18.68
CA SER A 486 -17.64 -7.79 19.59
C SER A 486 -18.73 -8.33 20.53
N GLY A 487 -19.94 -7.75 20.53
CA GLY A 487 -21.11 -8.31 21.23
C GLY A 487 -22.06 -9.11 20.32
N ALA A 488 -21.77 -9.21 19.02
CA ALA A 488 -22.61 -9.92 18.06
C ALA A 488 -22.35 -11.43 18.10
N PHE A 489 -23.36 -12.21 17.73
CA PHE A 489 -23.20 -13.63 17.45
C PHE A 489 -22.46 -13.80 16.13
N ARG A 490 -21.19 -14.16 16.21
CA ARG A 490 -20.36 -14.42 15.04
C ARG A 490 -20.62 -15.83 14.54
N ILE A 491 -21.02 -15.94 13.29
CA ILE A 491 -21.34 -17.22 12.65
C ILE A 491 -20.42 -17.45 11.45
N ASN A 492 -20.18 -18.72 11.18
CA ASN A 492 -19.71 -19.15 9.88
C ASN A 492 -20.95 -19.54 9.05
N PRO A 493 -21.33 -18.76 8.02
CA PRO A 493 -22.61 -18.94 7.32
C PRO A 493 -22.69 -20.27 6.57
N TRP A 494 -21.56 -20.93 6.31
CA TRP A 494 -21.53 -22.27 5.70
C TRP A 494 -22.02 -23.36 6.65
N ASN A 495 -21.99 -23.10 7.97
CA ASN A 495 -22.56 -23.99 8.96
C ASN A 495 -23.99 -23.52 9.30
N VAL A 496 -24.95 -24.03 8.52
CA VAL A 496 -26.36 -23.66 8.63
C VAL A 496 -26.94 -24.02 10.01
N GLU A 497 -26.61 -25.20 10.54
CA GLU A 497 -27.06 -25.66 11.87
C GLU A 497 -26.60 -24.71 12.99
N ARG A 498 -25.31 -24.36 13.02
CA ARG A 498 -24.78 -23.40 13.99
C ARG A 498 -25.34 -22.00 13.80
N THR A 499 -25.63 -21.61 12.57
CA THR A 499 -26.28 -20.34 12.27
C THR A 499 -27.71 -20.34 12.82
N ALA A 500 -28.46 -21.44 12.66
CA ALA A 500 -29.81 -21.61 13.21
C ALA A 500 -29.81 -21.54 14.74
N GLU A 501 -28.86 -22.21 15.40
CA GLU A 501 -28.74 -22.12 16.87
C GLU A 501 -28.40 -20.70 17.34
N ALA A 502 -27.50 -20.00 16.64
CA ALA A 502 -27.19 -18.60 16.96
C ALA A 502 -28.41 -17.68 16.76
N LEU A 503 -29.25 -17.92 15.74
CA LEU A 503 -30.51 -17.20 15.55
C LEU A 503 -31.46 -17.46 16.72
N ASN A 504 -31.67 -18.72 17.09
CA ASN A 504 -32.53 -19.12 18.21
C ASN A 504 -32.04 -18.53 19.55
N GLU A 505 -30.73 -18.58 19.81
CA GLU A 505 -30.12 -18.01 21.01
C GLU A 505 -30.30 -16.49 21.05
N ALA A 506 -30.06 -15.79 19.94
CA ALA A 506 -30.23 -14.34 19.84
C ALA A 506 -31.66 -13.89 20.16
N ILE A 507 -32.68 -14.58 19.63
CA ILE A 507 -34.08 -14.22 19.86
C ILE A 507 -34.62 -14.71 21.21
N SER A 508 -34.12 -15.83 21.75
CA SER A 508 -34.51 -16.39 23.05
C SER A 508 -33.81 -15.72 24.25
N MET A 509 -32.79 -14.89 24.01
CA MET A 509 -31.95 -14.29 25.04
C MET A 509 -32.72 -13.40 26.02
N ALA A 510 -32.26 -13.38 27.27
CA ALA A 510 -32.80 -12.50 28.30
C ALA A 510 -32.53 -11.01 27.99
N ASP A 511 -33.52 -10.16 28.26
CA ASP A 511 -33.48 -8.74 27.96
C ASP A 511 -32.28 -7.98 28.53
N THR A 512 -31.79 -8.39 29.70
CA THR A 512 -30.62 -7.79 30.36
C THR A 512 -29.35 -7.99 29.53
N GLU A 513 -29.14 -9.18 28.99
CA GLU A 513 -28.00 -9.49 28.11
C GLU A 513 -28.14 -8.76 26.76
N LYS A 514 -29.36 -8.68 26.21
CA LYS A 514 -29.64 -7.91 24.98
C LYS A 514 -29.28 -6.43 25.16
N GLN A 515 -29.56 -5.86 26.33
CA GLN A 515 -29.19 -4.49 26.67
C GLN A 515 -27.67 -4.30 26.75
N LEU A 516 -26.95 -5.18 27.45
CA LEU A 516 -25.49 -5.08 27.57
C LEU A 516 -24.79 -5.16 26.20
N ARG A 517 -25.27 -6.04 25.31
CA ARG A 517 -24.77 -6.15 23.93
C ARG A 517 -25.03 -4.89 23.14
N HIS A 518 -26.25 -4.35 23.23
CA HIS A 518 -26.61 -3.10 22.59
C HIS A 518 -25.72 -1.94 23.02
N GLU A 519 -25.53 -1.74 24.32
CA GLU A 519 -24.67 -0.67 24.86
C GLU A 519 -23.22 -0.80 24.35
N LYS A 520 -22.71 -2.03 24.24
CA LYS A 520 -21.38 -2.31 23.69
C LYS A 520 -21.30 -1.94 22.20
N HIS A 521 -22.29 -2.34 21.41
CA HIS A 521 -22.35 -2.03 19.97
C HIS A 521 -22.50 -0.53 19.73
N TYR A 522 -23.45 0.11 20.40
CA TYR A 522 -23.73 1.53 20.23
C TYR A 522 -22.54 2.41 20.60
N ARG A 523 -21.84 2.09 21.71
CA ARG A 523 -20.61 2.80 22.10
C ARG A 523 -19.56 2.81 21.00
N TYR A 524 -19.37 1.69 20.31
CA TYR A 524 -18.43 1.60 19.19
C TYR A 524 -18.92 2.43 18.00
N VAL A 525 -20.16 2.19 17.55
CA VAL A 525 -20.71 2.82 16.34
C VAL A 525 -20.81 4.34 16.49
N ALA A 526 -21.16 4.84 17.67
CA ALA A 526 -21.26 6.28 17.96
C ALA A 526 -19.90 7.01 18.01
N THR A 527 -18.79 6.28 18.18
CA THR A 527 -17.44 6.88 18.26
C THR A 527 -16.62 6.66 16.99
N HIS A 528 -17.00 5.68 16.17
CA HIS A 528 -16.32 5.32 14.92
C HIS A 528 -17.24 5.58 13.73
N ASP A 529 -17.65 6.83 13.59
CA ASP A 529 -18.54 7.29 12.52
C ASP A 529 -17.75 7.60 11.22
N VAL A 530 -18.47 8.00 10.17
CA VAL A 530 -17.84 8.36 8.89
C VAL A 530 -16.94 9.60 8.99
N ALA A 531 -17.23 10.53 9.89
CA ALA A 531 -16.44 11.73 10.11
C ALA A 531 -15.09 11.39 10.73
N TYR A 532 -15.08 10.49 11.72
CA TYR A 532 -13.85 9.96 12.31
C TYR A 532 -12.98 9.26 11.26
N TRP A 533 -13.59 8.42 10.42
CA TRP A 533 -12.87 7.72 9.33
C TRP A 533 -12.21 8.69 8.35
N SER A 534 -12.95 9.68 7.85
CA SER A 534 -12.41 10.63 6.87
C SER A 534 -11.36 11.56 7.45
N ARG A 535 -11.57 12.09 8.66
CA ARG A 535 -10.60 12.92 9.37
C ARG A 535 -9.29 12.17 9.61
N SER A 536 -9.38 10.94 10.10
CA SER A 536 -8.18 10.16 10.43
C SER A 536 -7.42 9.72 9.18
N PHE A 537 -8.09 9.50 8.05
CA PHE A 537 -7.41 9.23 6.78
C PHE A 537 -6.67 10.47 6.26
N LEU A 538 -7.30 11.65 6.31
CA LEU A 538 -6.67 12.91 5.91
C LEU A 538 -5.42 13.21 6.76
N GLN A 539 -5.50 13.08 8.09
CA GLN A 539 -4.36 13.31 8.98
C GLN A 539 -3.14 12.44 8.64
N ASP A 540 -3.37 11.16 8.34
CA ASP A 540 -2.28 10.26 7.93
C ASP A 540 -1.78 10.58 6.51
N MET A 541 -2.65 11.05 5.62
CA MET A 541 -2.26 11.51 4.29
C MET A 541 -1.38 12.76 4.36
N GLU A 542 -1.77 13.77 5.14
CA GLU A 542 -0.98 15.00 5.38
C GLU A 542 0.41 14.66 5.93
N ARG A 543 0.45 13.78 6.94
CA ARG A 543 1.71 13.31 7.51
C ARG A 543 2.58 12.58 6.48
N THR A 544 2.00 11.72 5.66
CA THR A 544 2.78 10.94 4.69
C THR A 544 3.30 11.84 3.54
N CYS A 545 2.56 12.89 3.19
CA CYS A 545 2.92 13.82 2.13
C CYS A 545 3.84 14.96 2.58
N SER A 546 4.14 15.12 3.88
CA SER A 546 4.86 16.28 4.41
C SER A 546 6.24 16.51 3.79
N ASP A 547 6.91 15.43 3.39
CA ASP A 547 8.28 15.46 2.85
C ASP A 547 8.34 15.53 1.31
N HIS A 548 7.21 15.58 0.61
CA HIS A 548 7.18 15.53 -0.87
C HIS A 548 7.99 16.65 -1.54
N PHE A 549 7.87 17.88 -1.02
CA PHE A 549 8.61 19.04 -1.53
C PHE A 549 10.05 19.08 -1.04
N ARG A 550 10.34 18.37 0.06
CA ARG A 550 11.68 18.19 0.58
C ARG A 550 12.46 17.11 -0.14
N ARG A 551 11.92 16.37 -1.10
CA ARG A 551 12.66 15.33 -1.83
C ARG A 551 12.72 15.64 -3.33
N ARG A 552 13.82 15.26 -3.98
CA ARG A 552 13.93 15.29 -5.44
C ARG A 552 13.30 14.01 -6.00
N CYS A 553 12.26 14.16 -6.82
CA CYS A 553 11.44 13.05 -7.30
C CYS A 553 11.58 12.88 -8.82
N TRP A 554 12.06 11.71 -9.25
CA TRP A 554 12.24 11.37 -10.66
C TRP A 554 11.29 10.24 -11.07
N GLY A 555 10.57 10.45 -12.17
CA GLY A 555 9.72 9.42 -12.77
C GLY A 555 10.54 8.53 -13.68
N ILE A 556 10.57 7.23 -13.39
CA ILE A 556 11.34 6.23 -14.16
C ILE A 556 10.45 5.07 -14.55
N GLY A 557 10.62 4.55 -15.77
CA GLY A 557 9.91 3.38 -16.28
C GLY A 557 8.74 3.74 -17.20
N PHE A 558 8.23 2.73 -17.90
CA PHE A 558 7.14 2.85 -18.86
C PHE A 558 5.91 2.07 -18.40
N SER A 559 4.72 2.52 -18.81
CA SER A 559 3.44 1.87 -18.49
C SER A 559 3.31 1.62 -16.96
N PHE A 560 2.88 0.44 -16.54
CA PHE A 560 2.77 0.04 -15.14
C PHE A 560 4.10 -0.35 -14.48
N GLY A 561 5.22 -0.28 -15.20
CA GLY A 561 6.57 -0.29 -14.63
C GLY A 561 7.04 1.11 -14.17
N PHE A 562 6.21 2.14 -14.38
CA PHE A 562 6.48 3.49 -13.91
C PHE A 562 6.50 3.56 -12.38
N ARG A 563 7.51 4.23 -11.86
CA ARG A 563 7.76 4.45 -10.44
C ARG A 563 8.40 5.82 -10.23
N VAL A 564 8.24 6.36 -9.03
CA VAL A 564 8.94 7.58 -8.61
C VAL A 564 10.07 7.19 -7.68
N VAL A 565 11.29 7.58 -8.04
CA VAL A 565 12.44 7.52 -7.15
C VAL A 565 12.53 8.85 -6.41
N ALA A 566 12.47 8.81 -5.08
CA ALA A 566 12.60 9.98 -4.22
C ALA A 566 13.94 9.95 -3.49
N LEU A 567 14.74 11.00 -3.70
CA LEU A 567 16.09 11.15 -3.14
C LEU A 567 16.15 12.41 -2.27
N ASP A 568 17.08 12.43 -1.31
CA ASP A 568 17.36 13.62 -0.50
C ASP A 568 17.79 14.80 -1.40
N PRO A 569 17.41 16.06 -1.14
CA PRO A 569 17.84 17.20 -1.94
C PRO A 569 19.35 17.38 -2.00
N ASN A 570 20.04 16.98 -0.93
CA ASN A 570 21.49 17.02 -0.83
C ASN A 570 22.15 15.79 -1.47
N PHE A 571 21.37 14.83 -1.95
CA PHE A 571 21.87 13.67 -2.68
C PHE A 571 22.40 14.12 -4.04
N ARG A 572 23.72 14.10 -4.19
CA ARG A 572 24.41 14.64 -5.37
C ARG A 572 25.59 13.77 -5.77
N LYS A 573 25.99 13.87 -7.04
CA LYS A 573 27.20 13.19 -7.52
C LYS A 573 28.40 13.71 -6.74
N LEU A 574 29.29 12.80 -6.32
CA LEU A 574 30.51 13.18 -5.63
C LEU A 574 31.45 13.92 -6.59
N SER A 575 31.77 15.17 -6.28
CA SER A 575 32.77 15.94 -7.03
C SER A 575 34.18 15.52 -6.60
N VAL A 576 35.00 15.10 -7.56
CA VAL A 576 36.40 14.72 -7.35
C VAL A 576 37.20 15.90 -6.77
N ASP A 577 37.01 17.12 -7.28
CA ASP A 577 37.70 18.31 -6.76
C ASP A 577 37.34 18.61 -5.30
N SER A 578 36.05 18.47 -4.95
CA SER A 578 35.60 18.71 -3.58
C SER A 578 36.21 17.73 -2.59
N ILE A 579 36.28 16.44 -2.95
CA ILE A 579 36.87 15.44 -2.07
C ILE A 579 38.39 15.59 -1.99
N LEU A 580 39.07 15.89 -3.11
CA LEU A 580 40.52 16.16 -3.13
C LEU A 580 40.91 17.38 -2.29
N SER A 581 40.12 18.45 -2.33
CA SER A 581 40.38 19.63 -1.50
C SER A 581 40.22 19.34 -0.01
N ALA A 582 39.23 18.55 0.39
CA ALA A 582 39.05 18.17 1.79
C ALA A 582 40.13 17.17 2.24
N TYR A 583 40.44 16.21 1.37
CA TYR A 583 41.47 15.19 1.59
C TYR A 583 42.84 15.81 1.82
N SER A 584 43.29 16.72 0.94
CA SER A 584 44.61 17.36 1.06
C SER A 584 44.79 18.19 2.34
N LYS A 585 43.71 18.82 2.84
CA LYS A 585 43.71 19.59 4.10
C LYS A 585 43.68 18.74 5.37
N ALA A 586 43.16 17.51 5.28
CA ALA A 586 42.96 16.63 6.42
C ALA A 586 44.29 16.04 6.95
N GLU A 587 44.38 15.88 8.27
CA GLU A 587 45.54 15.30 8.96
C GLU A 587 45.30 13.87 9.45
N SER A 588 44.03 13.46 9.64
CA SER A 588 43.65 12.10 10.06
C SER A 588 42.43 11.62 9.27
N ARG A 589 42.66 10.70 8.32
CA ARG A 589 41.67 10.31 7.30
C ARG A 589 41.24 8.86 7.49
N ALA A 590 39.95 8.62 7.62
CA ALA A 590 39.36 7.27 7.59
C ALA A 590 38.76 6.98 6.21
N ILE A 591 39.16 5.87 5.58
CA ILE A 591 38.65 5.42 4.29
C ILE A 591 38.07 4.02 4.46
N LEU A 592 36.74 3.89 4.35
CA LEU A 592 35.99 2.65 4.51
C LEU A 592 35.35 2.27 3.17
N LEU A 593 35.75 1.14 2.61
CA LEU A 593 35.29 0.71 1.29
C LEU A 593 34.63 -0.65 1.40
N ASP A 594 33.40 -0.77 0.94
CA ASP A 594 32.86 -2.08 0.62
C ASP A 594 33.63 -2.72 -0.56
N TYR A 595 33.56 -4.04 -0.66
CA TYR A 595 34.23 -4.80 -1.71
C TYR A 595 33.35 -5.04 -2.96
N ASP A 596 32.26 -5.78 -2.81
CA ASP A 596 31.48 -6.32 -3.93
C ASP A 596 30.46 -5.29 -4.43
N GLY A 597 30.51 -4.93 -5.71
CA GLY A 597 29.70 -3.85 -6.27
C GLY A 597 30.32 -2.46 -6.08
N THR A 598 31.23 -2.31 -5.11
CA THR A 598 31.93 -1.06 -4.83
C THR A 598 33.29 -0.92 -5.53
N VAL A 599 34.32 -1.65 -5.09
CA VAL A 599 35.65 -1.67 -5.75
C VAL A 599 35.80 -2.83 -6.73
N MET A 600 34.86 -3.77 -6.72
CA MET A 600 34.84 -4.93 -7.60
C MET A 600 33.47 -5.08 -8.25
N PRO A 601 33.32 -5.03 -9.59
CA PRO A 601 32.01 -5.12 -10.23
C PRO A 601 31.21 -6.38 -9.86
N GLN A 602 29.94 -6.20 -9.48
CA GLN A 602 29.07 -7.26 -8.94
C GLN A 602 28.87 -8.45 -9.92
N ASN A 603 28.91 -8.18 -11.23
CA ASN A 603 28.68 -9.14 -12.30
C ASN A 603 29.94 -9.85 -12.81
N SER A 604 31.12 -9.55 -12.26
CA SER A 604 32.35 -10.23 -12.68
C SER A 604 32.37 -11.68 -12.21
N ILE A 605 32.75 -12.59 -13.11
CA ILE A 605 32.98 -14.02 -12.80
C ILE A 605 34.22 -14.17 -11.92
N ASN A 606 35.32 -13.50 -12.29
CA ASN A 606 36.49 -13.45 -11.44
C ASN A 606 36.27 -12.42 -10.33
N LYS A 607 36.28 -12.89 -9.08
CA LYS A 607 36.07 -12.07 -7.87
C LYS A 607 37.35 -11.52 -7.26
N SER A 608 38.54 -11.81 -7.82
CA SER A 608 39.80 -11.24 -7.33
C SER A 608 39.93 -9.76 -7.72
N PRO A 609 40.55 -8.91 -6.89
CA PRO A 609 40.77 -7.51 -7.21
C PRO A 609 41.73 -7.36 -8.40
N SER A 610 41.57 -6.29 -9.18
CA SER A 610 42.49 -5.98 -10.28
C SER A 610 43.84 -5.48 -9.75
N GLN A 611 44.89 -5.58 -10.57
CA GLN A 611 46.21 -5.06 -10.21
C GLN A 611 46.18 -3.54 -9.97
N GLN A 612 45.31 -2.82 -10.68
CA GLN A 612 45.07 -1.39 -10.48
C GLN A 612 44.53 -1.11 -9.08
N VAL A 613 43.48 -1.83 -8.64
CA VAL A 613 42.91 -1.68 -7.28
C VAL A 613 43.96 -1.97 -6.21
N ILE A 614 44.76 -3.02 -6.38
CA ILE A 614 45.85 -3.35 -5.45
C ILE A 614 46.90 -2.24 -5.39
N SER A 615 47.25 -1.63 -6.53
CA SER A 615 48.20 -0.51 -6.59
C SER A 615 47.66 0.71 -5.86
N ILE A 616 46.41 1.10 -6.13
CA ILE A 616 45.74 2.25 -5.51
C ILE A 616 45.68 2.09 -3.99
N LEU A 617 45.21 0.93 -3.51
CA LEU A 617 45.12 0.66 -2.07
C LEU A 617 46.49 0.66 -1.40
N ASN A 618 47.54 0.15 -2.05
CA ASN A 618 48.90 0.22 -1.51
C ASN A 618 49.40 1.66 -1.37
N THR A 619 49.16 2.51 -2.38
CA THR A 619 49.54 3.93 -2.33
C THR A 619 48.77 4.66 -1.22
N LEU A 620 47.46 4.44 -1.11
CA LEU A 620 46.65 5.05 -0.05
C LEU A 620 47.11 4.58 1.34
N CYS A 621 47.38 3.29 1.53
CA CYS A 621 47.87 2.76 2.81
C CYS A 621 49.33 3.16 3.12
N ALA A 622 50.09 3.67 2.15
CA ALA A 622 51.46 4.12 2.37
C ALA A 622 51.51 5.47 3.10
N ASP A 623 50.51 6.33 2.88
CA ASP A 623 50.34 7.61 3.58
C ASP A 623 49.96 7.36 5.06
N SER A 624 50.77 7.90 5.98
CA SER A 624 50.60 7.73 7.43
C SER A 624 49.41 8.49 8.01
N LYS A 625 48.81 9.41 7.24
CA LYS A 625 47.56 10.10 7.58
C LYS A 625 46.32 9.25 7.33
N ASN A 626 46.44 8.15 6.56
CA ASN A 626 45.31 7.33 6.15
C ASN A 626 45.13 6.09 7.01
N VAL A 627 43.88 5.82 7.35
CA VAL A 627 43.40 4.55 7.89
C VAL A 627 42.42 3.96 6.89
N VAL A 628 42.87 2.96 6.12
CA VAL A 628 42.11 2.36 5.01
C VAL A 628 41.61 0.97 5.39
N PHE A 629 40.31 0.73 5.22
CA PHE A 629 39.68 -0.54 5.47
C PHE A 629 38.82 -1.02 4.30
N ILE A 630 38.93 -2.31 3.97
CA ILE A 630 37.91 -3.03 3.21
C ILE A 630 36.92 -3.66 4.19
N VAL A 631 35.63 -3.32 4.06
CA VAL A 631 34.55 -3.82 4.90
C VAL A 631 33.62 -4.69 4.07
N SER A 632 33.78 -6.01 4.14
CA SER A 632 33.14 -6.94 3.20
C SER A 632 32.30 -8.01 3.92
N GLY A 633 31.26 -8.49 3.23
CA GLY A 633 30.54 -9.71 3.62
C GLY A 633 31.32 -11.00 3.34
N ARG A 634 32.44 -10.95 2.61
CA ARG A 634 33.22 -12.13 2.24
C ARG A 634 34.00 -12.73 3.41
N GLY A 635 34.28 -14.04 3.30
CA GLY A 635 35.07 -14.79 4.27
C GLY A 635 36.53 -14.35 4.35
N ARG A 636 37.12 -14.58 5.53
CA ARG A 636 38.50 -14.18 5.89
C ARG A 636 39.57 -14.69 4.93
N ASP A 637 39.47 -15.94 4.50
CA ASP A 637 40.52 -16.60 3.74
C ASP A 637 40.67 -16.02 2.32
N SER A 638 39.54 -15.77 1.65
CA SER A 638 39.49 -15.14 0.34
C SER A 638 40.09 -13.73 0.38
N LEU A 639 39.65 -12.90 1.33
CA LEU A 639 40.16 -11.54 1.49
C LEU A 639 41.64 -11.52 1.86
N SER A 640 42.08 -12.41 2.76
CA SER A 640 43.49 -12.53 3.14
C SER A 640 44.38 -12.92 1.96
N LYS A 641 43.91 -13.82 1.09
CA LYS A 641 44.62 -14.25 -0.11
C LYS A 641 44.72 -13.11 -1.14
N TRP A 642 43.59 -12.44 -1.40
CA TRP A 642 43.51 -11.39 -2.43
C TRP A 642 44.29 -10.14 -2.07
N PHE A 643 44.19 -9.68 -0.83
CA PHE A 643 44.86 -8.47 -0.36
C PHE A 643 46.22 -8.75 0.30
N ARG A 644 46.79 -9.95 0.11
CA ARG A 644 48.15 -10.29 0.56
C ARG A 644 49.21 -9.26 0.12
N PRO A 645 49.14 -8.63 -1.08
CA PRO A 645 50.08 -7.58 -1.46
C PRO A 645 49.95 -6.27 -0.65
N CYS A 646 48.81 -6.03 0.01
CA CYS A 646 48.51 -4.79 0.73
C CYS A 646 48.77 -4.92 2.23
N LYS A 647 50.04 -4.84 2.65
CA LYS A 647 50.45 -5.18 4.04
C LYS A 647 49.80 -4.31 5.12
N LYS A 648 49.58 -3.03 4.84
CA LYS A 648 49.03 -2.04 5.78
C LYS A 648 47.50 -1.89 5.71
N LEU A 649 46.83 -2.66 4.86
CA LEU A 649 45.38 -2.55 4.67
C LEU A 649 44.62 -3.22 5.83
N GLY A 650 43.67 -2.48 6.41
CA GLY A 650 42.69 -3.02 7.34
C GLY A 650 41.61 -3.84 6.62
N ILE A 651 41.20 -4.96 7.20
CA ILE A 651 40.16 -5.82 6.61
C ILE A 651 39.15 -6.19 7.69
N ALA A 652 37.88 -5.94 7.39
CA ALA A 652 36.74 -6.48 8.11
C ALA A 652 36.04 -7.51 7.24
N ALA A 653 36.07 -8.77 7.66
CA ALA A 653 35.45 -9.89 6.98
C ALA A 653 34.11 -10.23 7.64
N GLU A 654 33.23 -10.89 6.88
CA GLU A 654 31.94 -11.39 7.34
C GLU A 654 31.09 -10.30 8.04
N HIS A 655 30.93 -9.17 7.35
CA HIS A 655 30.21 -7.98 7.83
C HIS A 655 30.76 -7.39 9.13
N GLY A 656 32.01 -7.69 9.49
CA GLY A 656 32.65 -7.17 10.68
C GLY A 656 32.80 -8.14 11.84
N TYR A 657 32.39 -9.41 11.70
CA TYR A 657 32.65 -10.40 12.75
C TYR A 657 34.15 -10.57 13.02
N LEU A 658 34.96 -10.53 11.96
CA LEU A 658 36.41 -10.64 12.01
C LEU A 658 37.04 -9.34 11.53
N LEU A 659 37.89 -8.74 12.35
CA LEU A 659 38.56 -7.48 12.05
C LEU A 659 40.07 -7.64 12.19
N ARG A 660 40.83 -7.13 11.23
CA ARG A 660 42.29 -7.07 11.29
C ARG A 660 42.78 -5.71 10.82
N GLN A 661 43.69 -5.09 11.57
CA GLN A 661 44.21 -3.75 11.25
C GLN A 661 45.30 -3.74 10.18
N SER A 662 46.14 -4.77 10.12
CA SER A 662 47.18 -4.92 9.09
C SER A 662 47.59 -6.40 8.97
N GLN A 663 48.39 -6.75 7.97
CA GLN A 663 48.82 -8.14 7.74
C GLN A 663 49.55 -8.76 8.93
N ASP A 664 50.29 -7.94 9.69
CA ASP A 664 51.13 -8.40 10.80
C ASP A 664 50.38 -8.48 12.14
N VAL A 665 49.12 -8.02 12.18
CA VAL A 665 48.25 -8.05 13.37
C VAL A 665 47.30 -9.24 13.29
N GLU A 666 47.06 -9.92 14.42
CA GLU A 666 46.10 -11.02 14.47
C GLU A 666 44.65 -10.56 14.28
N TRP A 667 43.81 -11.46 13.79
CA TRP A 667 42.38 -11.21 13.63
C TRP A 667 41.69 -11.10 14.99
N LYS A 668 40.94 -10.02 15.19
CA LYS A 668 40.11 -9.79 16.37
C LYS A 668 38.66 -10.16 16.06
N ILE A 669 38.08 -11.03 16.89
CA ILE A 669 36.65 -11.35 16.85
C ILE A 669 35.88 -10.19 17.50
N CYS A 670 34.86 -9.70 16.81
CA CYS A 670 34.05 -8.55 17.22
C CYS A 670 32.61 -8.92 17.60
N GLY A 671 32.19 -10.17 17.41
CA GLY A 671 30.87 -10.65 17.83
C GLY A 671 30.82 -11.06 19.31
N GLN A 672 29.61 -11.07 19.87
CA GLN A 672 29.36 -11.43 21.27
C GLN A 672 29.26 -12.95 21.50
N SER A 673 28.96 -13.72 20.45
CA SER A 673 28.89 -15.19 20.51
C SER A 673 30.01 -15.81 19.66
N SER A 674 30.71 -16.77 20.26
CA SER A 674 31.62 -17.71 19.58
C SER A 674 31.01 -19.11 19.46
N ASP A 675 29.74 -19.26 19.85
CA ASP A 675 29.00 -20.51 19.73
C ASP A 675 28.26 -20.56 18.39
N PHE A 676 28.65 -21.53 17.56
CA PHE A 676 28.08 -21.79 16.23
C PHE A 676 27.23 -23.06 16.20
N GLY A 677 26.73 -23.53 17.37
CA GLY A 677 25.82 -24.68 17.45
C GLY A 677 24.60 -24.55 16.54
N TRP A 678 24.10 -23.33 16.36
CA TRP A 678 23.01 -23.01 15.43
C TRP A 678 23.30 -23.40 13.97
N MET A 679 24.56 -23.47 13.53
CA MET A 679 24.89 -23.90 12.15
C MET A 679 24.47 -25.34 11.91
N GLN A 680 24.55 -26.20 12.94
CA GLN A 680 24.12 -27.60 12.86
C GLN A 680 22.59 -27.73 12.71
N ILE A 681 21.85 -26.67 13.09
CA ILE A 681 20.40 -26.57 12.94
C ILE A 681 20.04 -25.99 11.56
N ALA A 682 20.76 -24.94 11.14
CA ALA A 682 20.48 -24.22 9.90
C ALA A 682 20.90 -24.98 8.62
N GLU A 683 22.04 -25.67 8.65
CA GLU A 683 22.61 -26.35 7.48
C GLU A 683 21.69 -27.47 6.92
N PRO A 684 21.07 -28.34 7.74
CA PRO A 684 20.06 -29.29 7.24
C PRO A 684 18.88 -28.63 6.54
N VAL A 685 18.41 -27.48 7.05
CA VAL A 685 17.32 -26.73 6.42
C VAL A 685 17.78 -26.19 5.08
N MET A 686 18.95 -25.54 5.00
CA MET A 686 19.47 -25.03 3.74
C MET A 686 19.73 -26.15 2.71
N ASN A 687 20.19 -27.32 3.15
CA ASN A 687 20.41 -28.48 2.27
C ASN A 687 19.11 -28.94 1.62
N LEU A 688 18.00 -29.02 2.36
CA LEU A 688 16.69 -29.39 1.83
C LEU A 688 16.29 -28.53 0.61
N TYR A 689 16.42 -27.21 0.73
CA TYR A 689 16.10 -26.29 -0.36
C TYR A 689 17.16 -26.31 -1.47
N THR A 690 18.43 -26.57 -1.13
CA THR A 690 19.51 -26.70 -2.12
C THR A 690 19.27 -27.89 -3.04
N GLU A 691 18.91 -29.04 -2.48
CA GLU A 691 18.55 -30.25 -3.23
C GLU A 691 17.31 -30.04 -4.11
N ALA A 692 16.35 -29.23 -3.63
CA ALA A 692 15.12 -28.94 -4.36
C ALA A 692 15.28 -27.84 -5.44
N THR A 693 16.39 -27.10 -5.46
CA THR A 693 16.57 -25.91 -6.29
C THR A 693 17.82 -26.00 -7.15
N ASP A 694 17.66 -26.45 -8.39
CA ASP A 694 18.76 -26.47 -9.36
C ASP A 694 19.37 -25.07 -9.57
N GLY A 695 20.69 -24.99 -9.68
CA GLY A 695 21.43 -23.73 -9.75
C GLY A 695 21.61 -23.00 -8.41
N SER A 696 21.29 -23.65 -7.27
CA SER A 696 21.57 -23.12 -5.94
C SER A 696 22.76 -23.82 -5.26
N SER A 697 23.36 -23.16 -4.27
CA SER A 697 24.48 -23.69 -3.49
C SER A 697 24.58 -23.06 -2.10
N ILE A 698 25.27 -23.74 -1.18
CA ILE A 698 25.56 -23.22 0.16
C ILE A 698 27.04 -22.84 0.24
N GLU A 699 27.31 -21.61 0.65
CA GLU A 699 28.63 -21.14 1.06
C GLU A 699 28.71 -21.11 2.59
N ARG A 700 29.57 -21.97 3.14
CA ARG A 700 29.86 -21.99 4.58
C ARG A 700 31.03 -21.06 4.91
N LYS A 701 30.79 -20.05 5.74
CA LYS A 701 31.79 -19.12 6.29
C LYS A 701 32.14 -19.48 7.73
N GLU A 702 33.06 -18.76 8.36
CA GLU A 702 33.47 -19.04 9.75
C GLU A 702 32.33 -18.74 10.74
N SER A 703 31.61 -17.63 10.51
CA SER A 703 30.51 -17.17 11.37
C SER A 703 29.14 -17.13 10.71
N ALA A 704 29.03 -17.46 9.42
CA ALA A 704 27.77 -17.36 8.67
C ALA A 704 27.55 -18.53 7.70
N LEU A 705 26.28 -18.78 7.38
CA LEU A 705 25.87 -19.68 6.30
C LEU A 705 25.12 -18.87 5.25
N VAL A 706 25.52 -18.99 3.98
CA VAL A 706 24.88 -18.27 2.88
C VAL A 706 24.38 -19.27 1.86
N TRP A 707 23.07 -19.29 1.64
CA TRP A 707 22.47 -19.98 0.51
C TRP A 707 22.38 -19.02 -0.68
N GLN A 708 22.89 -19.44 -1.84
CA GLN A 708 22.93 -18.65 -3.06
C GLN A 708 22.08 -19.32 -4.13
N TYR A 709 21.29 -18.54 -4.86
CA TYR A 709 20.38 -19.04 -5.91
C TYR A 709 20.46 -18.22 -7.20
N ARG A 710 21.61 -17.58 -7.44
CA ARG A 710 21.83 -16.71 -8.61
C ARG A 710 21.63 -17.44 -9.94
N ASP A 711 22.06 -18.70 -10.01
CA ASP A 711 22.02 -19.49 -11.22
C ASP A 711 20.74 -20.35 -11.31
N ALA A 712 19.83 -20.22 -10.34
CA ALA A 712 18.52 -20.85 -10.36
C ALA A 712 17.53 -20.08 -11.25
N ASP A 713 16.41 -20.71 -11.62
CA ASP A 713 15.30 -20.01 -12.26
C ASP A 713 14.86 -18.81 -11.40
N PRO A 714 14.76 -17.58 -11.94
CA PRO A 714 14.50 -16.39 -11.13
C PRO A 714 13.19 -16.44 -10.34
N GLY A 715 12.15 -17.06 -10.89
CA GLY A 715 10.85 -17.18 -10.23
C GLY A 715 10.88 -18.27 -9.15
N PHE A 716 11.37 -19.45 -9.49
CA PHE A 716 11.44 -20.58 -8.57
C PHE A 716 12.47 -20.35 -7.46
N GLY A 717 13.68 -19.91 -7.79
CA GLY A 717 14.74 -19.60 -6.82
C GLY A 717 14.32 -18.53 -5.82
N SER A 718 13.64 -17.47 -6.26
CA SER A 718 13.10 -16.45 -5.36
C SER A 718 12.00 -17.00 -4.44
N SER A 719 11.14 -17.88 -4.95
CA SER A 719 10.13 -18.57 -4.13
C SER A 719 10.77 -19.45 -3.05
N GLN A 720 11.76 -20.25 -3.44
CA GLN A 720 12.51 -21.15 -2.54
C GLN A 720 13.29 -20.36 -1.48
N ALA A 721 13.91 -19.24 -1.87
CA ALA A 721 14.60 -18.33 -0.95
C ALA A 721 13.68 -17.82 0.16
N LYS A 722 12.45 -17.45 -0.22
CA LYS A 722 11.47 -16.92 0.71
C LYS A 722 10.95 -17.98 1.68
N GLU A 723 10.65 -19.17 1.17
CA GLU A 723 10.22 -20.28 2.02
C GLU A 723 11.33 -20.72 2.98
N MET A 724 12.57 -20.79 2.49
CA MET A 724 13.74 -21.03 3.32
C MET A 724 13.90 -19.96 4.41
N LEU A 725 13.73 -18.68 4.07
CA LEU A 725 13.82 -17.58 5.03
C LEU A 725 12.82 -17.80 6.19
N ASP A 726 11.55 -18.02 5.87
CA ASP A 726 10.49 -18.25 6.86
C ASP A 726 10.78 -19.51 7.72
N HIS A 727 11.28 -20.58 7.10
CA HIS A 727 11.64 -21.83 7.77
C HIS A 727 12.82 -21.62 8.74
N LEU A 728 13.89 -20.96 8.29
CA LEU A 728 15.07 -20.67 9.11
C LEU A 728 14.72 -19.72 10.26
N GLU A 729 13.92 -18.68 10.03
CA GLU A 729 13.46 -17.77 11.09
C GLU A 729 12.67 -18.51 12.18
N SER A 730 11.82 -19.46 11.78
CA SER A 730 11.04 -20.26 12.73
C SER A 730 11.93 -21.20 13.55
N VAL A 731 12.90 -21.86 12.93
CA VAL A 731 13.73 -22.88 13.59
C VAL A 731 14.82 -22.24 14.45
N LEU A 732 15.33 -21.08 14.05
CA LEU A 732 16.39 -20.34 14.74
C LEU A 732 15.86 -19.25 15.69
N ALA A 733 14.55 -19.23 15.97
CA ALA A 733 13.90 -18.17 16.75
C ALA A 733 14.50 -17.95 18.16
N ASN A 734 15.10 -18.98 18.75
CA ASN A 734 15.72 -18.92 20.09
C ASN A 734 17.25 -18.84 20.04
N GLU A 735 17.85 -18.81 18.86
CA GLU A 735 19.29 -18.73 18.67
C GLU A 735 19.72 -17.27 18.50
N PRO A 736 20.94 -16.87 18.92
CA PRO A 736 21.44 -15.50 18.83
C PRO A 736 21.90 -15.13 17.40
N VAL A 737 21.04 -15.39 16.41
CA VAL A 737 21.32 -15.21 14.98
C VAL A 737 20.22 -14.42 14.30
N ALA A 738 20.57 -13.81 13.17
CA ALA A 738 19.64 -13.15 12.26
C ALA A 738 19.67 -13.87 10.92
N VAL A 739 18.49 -14.19 10.40
CA VAL A 739 18.31 -14.64 9.02
C VAL A 739 17.98 -13.41 8.17
N LYS A 740 18.68 -13.20 7.06
CA LYS A 740 18.49 -12.06 6.17
C LYS A 740 18.40 -12.52 4.73
N SER A 741 17.43 -11.98 4.00
CA SER A 741 17.40 -12.10 2.54
C SER A 741 18.27 -11.00 1.91
N GLY A 742 18.96 -11.36 0.84
CA GLY A 742 19.72 -10.44 -0.01
C GLY A 742 19.46 -10.72 -1.48
N GLN A 743 20.12 -9.96 -2.35
CA GLN A 743 19.98 -10.15 -3.79
C GLN A 743 20.54 -11.52 -4.20
N PHE A 744 19.64 -12.45 -4.56
CA PHE A 744 19.97 -13.85 -4.88
C PHE A 744 20.58 -14.68 -3.74
N ILE A 745 20.42 -14.25 -2.48
CA ILE A 745 20.94 -14.97 -1.32
C ILE A 745 19.97 -15.01 -0.13
N VAL A 746 20.14 -16.01 0.73
CA VAL A 746 19.62 -16.05 2.11
C VAL A 746 20.81 -16.30 3.03
N GLU A 747 21.07 -15.41 3.98
CA GLU A 747 22.21 -15.47 4.90
C GLU A 747 21.74 -15.60 6.34
N VAL A 748 22.29 -16.57 7.06
CA VAL A 748 22.20 -16.68 8.53
C VAL A 748 23.53 -16.21 9.12
N LYS A 749 23.49 -15.22 10.01
CA LYS A 749 24.67 -14.67 10.68
C LYS A 749 24.39 -14.30 12.13
N PRO A 750 25.42 -14.09 12.98
CA PRO A 750 25.22 -13.75 14.38
C PRO A 750 24.51 -12.41 14.53
N GLN A 751 23.63 -12.32 15.52
CA GLN A 751 22.91 -11.08 15.82
C GLN A 751 23.90 -10.00 16.28
N GLY A 752 23.64 -8.75 15.89
CA GLY A 752 24.48 -7.62 16.30
C GLY A 752 25.81 -7.50 15.55
N VAL A 753 26.00 -8.21 14.44
CA VAL A 753 27.15 -8.00 13.53
C VAL A 753 26.69 -7.18 12.33
N THR A 754 27.19 -5.96 12.20
CA THR A 754 26.90 -5.05 11.08
C THR A 754 28.15 -4.32 10.63
N LYS A 755 28.17 -3.92 9.33
CA LYS A 755 29.25 -3.08 8.79
C LYS A 755 29.32 -1.73 9.52
N GLY A 756 28.19 -1.22 10.03
CA GLY A 756 28.13 -0.01 10.84
C GLY A 756 28.98 -0.07 12.12
N LEU A 757 28.94 -1.19 12.85
CA LEU A 757 29.76 -1.35 14.07
C LEU A 757 31.26 -1.40 13.77
N VAL A 758 31.64 -1.87 12.57
CA VAL A 758 33.04 -1.79 12.12
C VAL A 758 33.48 -0.34 12.01
N ALA A 759 32.66 0.51 11.39
CA ALA A 759 32.94 1.93 11.25
C ALA A 759 33.08 2.60 12.64
N GLU A 760 32.12 2.37 13.54
CA GLU A 760 32.17 2.88 14.92
C GLU A 760 33.44 2.46 15.67
N LYS A 761 33.81 1.19 15.56
CA LYS A 761 35.01 0.66 16.20
C LYS A 761 36.29 1.27 15.64
N ILE A 762 36.38 1.45 14.33
CA ILE A 762 37.53 2.10 13.70
C ILE A 762 37.66 3.54 14.20
N PHE A 763 36.56 4.31 14.20
CA PHE A 763 36.59 5.68 14.71
C PHE A 763 36.95 5.75 16.19
N SER A 764 36.45 4.81 17.00
CA SER A 764 36.76 4.73 18.43
C SER A 764 38.24 4.43 18.67
N THR A 765 38.82 3.48 17.93
CA THR A 765 40.27 3.18 18.02
C THR A 765 41.11 4.37 17.58
N MET A 766 40.73 5.08 16.52
CA MET A 766 41.42 6.31 16.11
C MET A 766 41.35 7.39 17.19
N ALA A 767 40.21 7.53 17.87
CA ALA A 767 40.05 8.44 19.00
C ALA A 767 40.93 8.07 20.20
N GLU A 768 40.99 6.77 20.56
CA GLU A 768 41.84 6.24 21.64
C GLU A 768 43.34 6.46 21.36
N GLU A 769 43.75 6.40 20.09
CA GLU A 769 45.12 6.68 19.64
C GLU A 769 45.44 8.19 19.54
N GLY A 770 44.51 9.06 19.91
CA GLY A 770 44.67 10.51 19.90
C GLY A 770 44.61 11.14 18.50
N LYS A 771 44.11 10.41 17.50
CA LYS A 771 44.00 10.84 16.09
C LYS A 771 42.55 10.86 15.61
N LEU A 772 41.72 11.70 16.22
CA LEU A 772 40.33 11.90 15.77
C LEU A 772 40.30 12.15 14.26
N ALA A 773 39.51 11.38 13.53
CA ALA A 773 39.40 11.55 12.09
C ALA A 773 38.76 12.92 11.78
N ASP A 774 39.40 13.70 10.92
CA ASP A 774 38.91 14.98 10.39
C ASP A 774 38.45 14.85 8.92
N PHE A 775 38.60 13.66 8.35
CA PHE A 775 38.08 13.26 7.04
C PHE A 775 37.57 11.82 7.09
N VAL A 776 36.36 11.58 6.54
CA VAL A 776 35.79 10.24 6.40
C VAL A 776 35.28 10.05 4.98
N LEU A 777 35.83 9.05 4.29
CA LEU A 777 35.27 8.52 3.04
C LEU A 777 34.67 7.15 3.32
N CYS A 778 33.39 6.97 3.00
CA CYS A 778 32.72 5.67 3.12
C CYS A 778 31.96 5.38 1.83
N ILE A 779 32.26 4.27 1.17
CA ILE A 779 31.63 3.88 -0.10
C ILE A 779 31.02 2.48 0.02
N GLY A 780 29.78 2.33 -0.43
CA GLY A 780 29.06 1.07 -0.47
C GLY A 780 28.03 1.00 -1.59
N ASP A 781 27.53 -0.19 -1.90
CA ASP A 781 26.58 -0.42 -2.97
C ASP A 781 25.28 -1.09 -2.49
N ASP A 782 25.24 -1.74 -1.34
CA ASP A 782 24.09 -2.55 -0.98
C ASP A 782 23.42 -2.15 0.32
N ARG A 783 22.35 -2.88 0.67
CA ARG A 783 21.57 -2.61 1.87
C ARG A 783 22.39 -2.73 3.15
N SER A 784 23.44 -3.55 3.17
CA SER A 784 24.30 -3.76 4.33
C SER A 784 25.24 -2.58 4.58
N ASP A 785 25.53 -1.77 3.56
CA ASP A 785 26.38 -0.58 3.67
C ASP A 785 25.65 0.61 4.29
N GLU A 786 24.32 0.63 4.20
CA GLU A 786 23.47 1.64 4.82
C GLU A 786 23.69 1.75 6.35
N ASP A 787 24.11 0.66 6.98
CA ASP A 787 24.48 0.65 8.41
C ASP A 787 25.74 1.50 8.67
N MET A 788 26.69 1.54 7.73
CA MET A 788 27.88 2.41 7.83
C MET A 788 27.49 3.88 7.71
N PHE A 789 26.65 4.22 6.73
CA PHE A 789 26.22 5.60 6.50
C PHE A 789 25.45 6.18 7.70
N GLU A 790 24.59 5.37 8.32
CA GLU A 790 23.84 5.76 9.53
C GLU A 790 24.77 6.01 10.73
N ILE A 791 25.71 5.11 10.98
CA ILE A 791 26.63 5.24 12.12
C ILE A 791 27.55 6.45 11.98
N ILE A 792 28.01 6.79 10.78
CA ILE A 792 28.82 7.99 10.56
C ILE A 792 28.06 9.26 10.98
N GLY A 793 26.76 9.33 10.69
CA GLY A 793 25.91 10.43 11.16
C GLY A 793 25.82 10.51 12.68
N ASN A 794 25.70 9.37 13.35
CA ASN A 794 25.66 9.30 14.82
C ASN A 794 27.03 9.63 15.45
N ALA A 795 28.14 9.17 14.86
CA ALA A 795 29.50 9.37 15.35
C ALA A 795 29.92 10.85 15.39
N LEU A 796 29.40 11.67 14.47
CA LEU A 796 29.52 13.13 14.52
C LEU A 796 28.82 13.73 15.74
N SER A 797 27.65 13.20 16.11
CA SER A 797 26.86 13.70 17.25
C SER A 797 27.39 13.25 18.62
N SER A 798 28.12 12.12 18.67
CA SER A 798 28.68 11.54 19.90
C SER A 798 30.13 11.93 20.19
N ASN A 799 30.70 12.90 19.45
CA ASN A 799 32.10 13.36 19.56
C ASN A 799 33.18 12.27 19.37
N ILE A 800 32.86 11.18 18.66
CA ILE A 800 33.84 10.13 18.29
C ILE A 800 34.66 10.59 17.06
N LEU A 801 34.10 11.47 16.24
CA LEU A 801 34.77 12.16 15.14
C LEU A 801 35.10 13.61 15.52
N SER A 802 36.04 14.24 14.80
CA SER A 802 36.31 15.67 14.98
C SER A 802 35.06 16.52 14.65
N PRO A 803 34.77 17.61 15.38
CA PRO A 803 33.66 18.51 15.07
C PRO A 803 33.74 19.12 13.66
N SER A 804 34.95 19.22 13.09
CA SER A 804 35.21 19.75 11.74
C SER A 804 35.32 18.67 10.66
N THR A 805 34.88 17.44 10.93
CA THR A 805 35.07 16.32 10.02
C THR A 805 34.36 16.52 8.69
N SER A 806 35.11 16.41 7.59
CA SER A 806 34.53 16.34 6.25
C SER A 806 34.08 14.92 5.94
N VAL A 807 32.76 14.70 5.86
CA VAL A 807 32.16 13.37 5.61
C VAL A 807 31.70 13.21 4.16
N PHE A 808 32.22 12.18 3.51
CA PHE A 808 31.89 11.72 2.17
C PHE A 808 31.34 10.28 2.23
N ALA A 809 30.09 10.14 2.67
CA ALA A 809 29.33 8.88 2.58
C ALA A 809 28.69 8.78 1.19
N CYS A 810 29.05 7.75 0.42
CA CYS A 810 28.74 7.62 -1.00
C CYS A 810 28.15 6.24 -1.32
N THR A 811 27.05 6.20 -2.06
CA THR A 811 26.50 4.95 -2.61
C THR A 811 26.93 4.77 -4.08
N VAL A 812 27.08 3.54 -4.54
CA VAL A 812 27.34 3.24 -5.96
C VAL A 812 26.01 3.09 -6.71
N GLY A 813 25.83 3.89 -7.76
CA GLY A 813 24.62 4.01 -8.55
C GLY A 813 23.62 5.03 -7.98
N GLN A 814 22.79 5.58 -8.87
CA GLN A 814 21.77 6.56 -8.48
C GLN A 814 20.54 5.86 -7.89
N LYS A 815 20.59 5.54 -6.60
CA LYS A 815 19.52 4.84 -5.88
C LYS A 815 19.24 5.43 -4.50
N PRO A 816 18.06 5.15 -3.92
CA PRO A 816 17.76 5.55 -2.55
C PRO A 816 18.80 5.00 -1.58
N SER A 817 19.37 5.89 -0.77
CA SER A 817 20.42 5.59 0.20
C SER A 817 20.43 6.64 1.32
N LYS A 818 20.94 6.27 2.49
CA LYS A 818 21.31 7.19 3.57
C LYS A 818 22.61 7.96 3.27
N ALA A 819 23.36 7.53 2.25
CA ALA A 819 24.51 8.25 1.74
C ALA A 819 24.10 9.64 1.23
N LYS A 820 24.98 10.64 1.42
CA LYS A 820 24.79 11.99 0.88
C LYS A 820 25.23 12.10 -0.57
N TYR A 821 26.13 11.22 -1.01
CA TYR A 821 26.72 11.27 -2.34
C TYR A 821 26.45 9.99 -3.12
N TYR A 822 26.59 10.07 -4.45
CA TYR A 822 26.69 8.89 -5.31
C TYR A 822 27.83 9.00 -6.34
N LEU A 823 28.28 7.83 -6.79
CA LEU A 823 29.12 7.64 -7.97
C LEU A 823 28.36 6.70 -8.91
N ASP A 824 28.49 6.85 -10.23
CA ASP A 824 27.58 6.14 -11.15
C ASP A 824 27.83 4.63 -11.18
N ASP A 825 29.09 4.21 -11.08
CA ASP A 825 29.48 2.81 -11.13
C ASP A 825 30.85 2.55 -10.44
N THR A 826 31.27 1.28 -10.44
CA THR A 826 32.57 0.85 -9.90
C THR A 826 33.76 1.51 -10.61
N ALA A 827 33.65 1.87 -11.89
CA ALA A 827 34.76 2.50 -12.62
C ALA A 827 34.99 3.93 -12.12
N GLU A 828 33.92 4.69 -11.86
CA GLU A 828 34.02 6.01 -11.24
C GLU A 828 34.60 5.95 -9.82
N VAL A 829 34.24 4.91 -9.05
CA VAL A 829 34.86 4.66 -7.72
C VAL A 829 36.36 4.47 -7.85
N ILE A 830 36.81 3.61 -8.77
CA ILE A 830 38.24 3.34 -8.98
C ILE A 830 38.98 4.61 -9.43
N SER A 831 38.42 5.36 -10.38
CA SER A 831 39.02 6.61 -10.87
C SER A 831 39.14 7.65 -9.76
N MET A 832 38.12 7.83 -8.92
CA MET A 832 38.18 8.75 -7.78
C MET A 832 39.25 8.34 -6.76
N LEU A 833 39.34 7.04 -6.44
CA LEU A 833 40.38 6.53 -5.53
C LEU A 833 41.79 6.69 -6.12
N GLU A 834 41.96 6.61 -7.44
CA GLU A 834 43.22 6.85 -8.14
C GLU A 834 43.69 8.31 -7.94
N TYR A 835 42.80 9.30 -8.09
CA TYR A 835 43.12 10.69 -7.79
C TYR A 835 43.52 10.92 -6.32
N LEU A 836 42.86 10.24 -5.36
CA LEU A 836 43.28 10.31 -3.95
C LEU A 836 44.65 9.68 -3.73
N ALA A 837 44.96 8.57 -4.41
CA ALA A 837 46.26 7.92 -4.34
C ALA A 837 47.38 8.80 -4.91
N GLU A 838 47.14 9.50 -6.02
CA GLU A 838 48.07 10.49 -6.58
C GLU A 838 48.33 11.63 -5.60
N ALA A 839 47.29 12.18 -4.97
CA ALA A 839 47.41 13.23 -3.96
C ALA A 839 48.12 12.79 -2.66
N SER A 840 48.21 11.48 -2.42
CA SER A 840 48.91 10.88 -1.27
C SER A 840 50.41 10.69 -1.52
N SER A 841 50.84 10.75 -2.79
CA SER A 841 52.24 10.54 -3.16
C SER A 841 53.04 11.82 -2.92
N PRO A 842 54.16 11.79 -2.17
CA PRO A 842 54.97 12.98 -1.98
C PRO A 842 55.59 13.39 -3.32
N LEU A 843 55.41 14.66 -3.71
CA LEU A 843 56.19 15.27 -4.79
C LEU A 843 57.69 15.02 -4.52
N PRO A 844 58.47 14.50 -5.48
CA PRO A 844 59.91 14.34 -5.27
C PRO A 844 60.52 15.72 -5.00
N SER A 845 61.18 15.86 -3.85
CA SER A 845 61.97 17.04 -3.51
C SER A 845 63.08 17.22 -4.54
N SER A 846 62.94 18.23 -5.40
CA SER A 846 64.03 18.75 -6.21
C SER A 846 64.99 19.51 -5.28
N ASP A 847 65.97 18.83 -4.70
CA ASP A 847 67.16 19.45 -4.13
C ASP A 847 68.24 18.38 -3.92
N ASN A 848 69.24 18.40 -4.80
CA ASN A 848 70.67 18.19 -4.54
C ASN A 848 71.40 18.02 -5.88
N ASP A 849 71.56 19.13 -6.60
CA ASP A 849 72.60 19.30 -7.60
C ASP A 849 73.62 20.28 -7.01
N ASP A 850 74.43 19.79 -6.07
CA ASP A 850 75.59 20.52 -5.56
C ASP A 850 76.84 20.02 -6.28
N GLY A 851 77.08 20.64 -7.44
CA GLY A 851 78.31 21.38 -7.73
C GLY A 851 79.64 20.72 -7.36
N GLU A 852 80.29 20.17 -8.38
CA GLU A 852 81.75 20.16 -8.50
C GLU A 852 82.32 21.56 -8.21
N ASN A 853 83.32 21.64 -7.32
CA ASN A 853 84.32 22.70 -7.42
C ASN A 853 85.70 22.21 -6.96
N ALA A 854 86.67 22.50 -7.83
CA ALA A 854 88.08 22.18 -7.78
C ALA A 854 88.81 22.64 -6.51
N SER A 855 89.67 21.79 -5.95
CA SER A 855 91.15 21.91 -6.00
C SER A 855 91.83 20.76 -5.26
#